data_AF-A0A2U1ML56-F1
#
_entry.id   AF-A0A2U1ML56-F1
#
_cell.length_a   1.000
_cell.length_b   1.000
_cell.length_c   1.000
_cell.angle_alpha   90.00
_cell.angle_beta   90.00
_cell.angle_gamma   90.00
#
_symmetry.space_group_name_H-M   'P 1'
#
loop_
_entity.id
_entity.type
_entity.pdbx_description
1 polymer ?
#
loop_
_entity_poly.entity_id
_entity_poly.type
_entity_poly.pdbx_seq_one_letter_code
_entity_poly.pdbx_strand_id
1 'polypeptide(L)'
;MCYYGLDKPGMHVAVVGLGGLGHVAVMFLKALGIKVTVISSSPKKREEAISKFGVDSFFVSRDQAEMKEIVIRKALPILKEAIKGFANHDVFFGRCFKIADLGCSSGPNTLLSATNIIDIVHEECTQNNRKTPQFQVSLVDLIGNDFNTVFRLLPNFYAKLKEDKGKNFGPCFISAVPGSFYDRLFPDESLHLVYSSYSLHWLSQVPEGLENNTSNIYFSKTSPPNVFEAYQKQYATNFTKFLQVRSKEVVSGGRMVLTLIGRSFSDPTIDDCVIPWEILTLSLLDLVKEEIVIRKALPILKEAIKGFANHDVFFGRCFKIADLGCSSGPNTLLSATNIIDIVHEECTQNNRKTPQFQVSLVDLVGNDFNTVFRLLPNFYAKLKEDKGKNFGPCFISAVPGSFYDRLFPDESLHLVYSSYSLHWLSQVPEGLENNTSNIYFSKTSPPNVFEAYQKQYASDFTKFLQVRSKEVVSGGRMVLTLIGRSFSDPTIDDCVIPWEILTLSLLDLVKEGLVRESDITSFNIPMYNPCEDEIKTIVENEGSFSLDSITAIRESWVPYDTDYTNPCAFKELSLRHGENAKKMVRAVMEPLLAAHFGRFVEKPKHDWSLCRHLFPSKAGGTPAWLDPVNLPTGNSCLCDICGEPLRFLLQAYAPLSDKDSTFHRTLFVFMCTSMSCLLRDQHEQWKHHPEKGSRSIKVFRGQLPRNNQFYSSEAPKNDGSDKPLGTAASLCSWCGTWKGDKVCSNCKRARYCSKKHQAIHWSSAHKLQCRTIETLQESSSRSTNSSEDILKAGSNVTWPEYEIINEDESEFDTEIPNSNAYGKALPTANEDEGDAKCWASFQKRIARAPEQVLRYSRHELANPLWPMLSGQPSKADIPKCTSCGSPRAFEFQILPQLLYYFDVKNEYNSLDWATIVVYTCEASCDGSLAYQEEFAWVQLTSQSR
;
A
#
# COMPACT_ATOMS: atom_id res chain seq x y z
N MET A 1 38.75 0.28 -11.91
CA MET A 1 38.67 -0.55 -13.13
C MET A 1 40.00 -1.26 -13.38
N CYS A 2 41.11 -0.53 -13.56
CA CYS A 2 42.45 -1.13 -13.74
C CYS A 2 42.92 -1.99 -12.56
N TYR A 3 42.69 -1.55 -11.31
CA TYR A 3 43.02 -2.34 -10.11
C TYR A 3 42.34 -3.73 -10.09
N TYR A 4 41.12 -3.81 -10.63
CA TYR A 4 40.33 -5.04 -10.72
C TYR A 4 40.51 -5.76 -12.08
N GLY A 5 41.40 -5.27 -12.94
CA GLY A 5 41.67 -5.85 -14.27
C GLY A 5 40.49 -5.81 -15.25
N LEU A 6 39.53 -4.90 -15.06
CA LEU A 6 38.31 -4.75 -15.88
C LEU A 6 38.53 -3.91 -17.14
N ASP A 7 39.77 -3.58 -17.47
CA ASP A 7 40.21 -2.70 -18.57
C ASP A 7 40.80 -3.45 -19.76
N LYS A 8 40.74 -4.79 -19.76
CA LYS A 8 41.35 -5.61 -20.82
C LYS A 8 40.49 -5.66 -22.10
N PRO A 9 41.11 -5.68 -23.30
CA PRO A 9 40.39 -5.85 -24.56
C PRO A 9 39.57 -7.15 -24.60
N GLY A 10 38.33 -7.08 -25.11
CA GLY A 10 37.43 -8.22 -25.22
C GLY A 10 36.56 -8.51 -23.99
N MET A 11 36.69 -7.72 -22.91
CA MET A 11 35.81 -7.84 -21.75
C MET A 11 34.40 -7.30 -22.02
N HIS A 12 33.43 -7.83 -21.28
CA HIS A 12 32.06 -7.34 -21.24
C HIS A 12 31.71 -6.99 -19.80
N VAL A 13 31.53 -5.70 -19.51
CA VAL A 13 31.35 -5.17 -18.15
C VAL A 13 29.94 -4.63 -17.97
N ALA A 14 29.31 -4.93 -16.84
CA ALA A 14 28.02 -4.38 -16.46
C ALA A 14 28.19 -3.23 -15.43
N VAL A 15 27.52 -2.10 -15.67
CA VAL A 15 27.45 -0.95 -14.75
C VAL A 15 26.06 -0.94 -14.11
N VAL A 16 26.01 -1.13 -12.79
CA VAL A 16 24.76 -1.10 -12.03
C VAL A 16 24.50 0.33 -11.56
N GLY A 17 23.41 0.93 -12.04
CA GLY A 17 22.99 2.30 -11.77
C GLY A 17 23.62 3.31 -12.72
N LEU A 18 22.78 4.00 -13.51
CA LEU A 18 23.19 5.11 -14.36
C LEU A 18 22.97 6.44 -13.63
N GLY A 19 23.84 6.76 -12.66
CA GLY A 19 23.88 8.02 -11.92
C GLY A 19 25.16 8.81 -12.22
N GLY A 20 25.50 9.84 -11.44
CA GLY A 20 26.70 10.67 -11.66
C GLY A 20 27.99 9.85 -11.88
N LEU A 21 28.28 8.90 -10.99
CA LEU A 21 29.44 8.00 -11.11
C LEU A 21 29.26 6.91 -12.19
N GLY A 22 28.02 6.45 -12.41
CA GLY A 22 27.69 5.46 -13.43
C GLY A 22 27.93 5.98 -14.85
N HIS A 23 27.61 7.25 -15.10
CA HIS A 23 27.92 7.92 -16.37
C HIS A 23 29.41 7.91 -16.66
N VAL A 24 30.22 8.30 -15.67
CA VAL A 24 31.67 8.33 -15.78
C VAL A 24 32.22 6.91 -16.04
N ALA A 25 31.71 5.91 -15.33
CA ALA A 25 32.09 4.51 -15.52
C ALA A 25 31.80 4.01 -16.96
N VAL A 26 30.60 4.29 -17.47
CA VAL A 26 30.23 3.94 -18.85
C VAL A 26 31.14 4.63 -19.86
N MET A 27 31.40 5.94 -19.70
CA MET A 27 32.27 6.69 -20.59
C MET A 27 33.68 6.11 -20.64
N PHE A 28 34.28 5.77 -19.49
CA PHE A 28 35.60 5.14 -19.44
C PHE A 28 35.61 3.77 -20.12
N LEU A 29 34.65 2.90 -19.81
CA LEU A 29 34.59 1.57 -20.41
C LEU A 29 34.40 1.63 -21.94
N LYS A 30 33.55 2.55 -22.42
CA LYS A 30 33.35 2.74 -23.87
C LYS A 30 34.58 3.35 -24.53
N ALA A 31 35.28 4.28 -23.89
CA ALA A 31 36.55 4.82 -24.38
C ALA A 31 37.65 3.75 -24.48
N LEU A 32 37.62 2.75 -23.60
CA LEU A 32 38.51 1.59 -23.62
C LEU A 32 38.09 0.52 -24.65
N GLY A 33 37.03 0.75 -25.43
CA GLY A 33 36.53 -0.20 -26.45
C GLY A 33 35.85 -1.44 -25.85
N ILE A 34 35.45 -1.39 -24.58
CA ILE A 34 34.84 -2.50 -23.85
C ILE A 34 33.33 -2.54 -24.14
N LYS A 35 32.77 -3.74 -24.23
CA LYS A 35 31.32 -3.91 -24.34
C LYS A 35 30.67 -3.62 -22.99
N VAL A 36 29.70 -2.72 -22.96
CA VAL A 36 29.08 -2.24 -21.72
C VAL A 36 27.61 -2.60 -21.67
N THR A 37 27.18 -3.13 -20.53
CA THR A 37 25.76 -3.28 -20.20
C THR A 37 25.41 -2.37 -19.04
N VAL A 38 24.29 -1.67 -19.10
CA VAL A 38 23.78 -0.87 -17.96
C VAL A 38 22.58 -1.58 -17.34
N ILE A 39 22.58 -1.71 -16.02
CA ILE A 39 21.47 -2.26 -15.24
C ILE A 39 20.93 -1.13 -14.36
N SER A 40 19.67 -0.73 -14.54
CA SER A 40 19.09 0.45 -13.85
C SER A 40 17.71 0.15 -13.30
N SER A 41 17.37 0.70 -12.13
CA SER A 41 16.00 0.64 -11.60
C SER A 41 15.01 1.52 -12.36
N SER A 42 15.53 2.50 -13.11
CA SER A 42 14.72 3.45 -13.89
C SER A 42 14.79 3.11 -15.38
N PRO A 43 13.65 2.77 -16.02
CA PRO A 43 13.57 2.54 -17.47
C PRO A 43 13.81 3.82 -18.28
N LYS A 44 13.52 5.00 -17.70
CA LYS A 44 13.73 6.32 -18.36
C LYS A 44 15.19 6.55 -18.77
N LYS A 45 16.14 5.88 -18.12
CA LYS A 45 17.58 6.01 -18.40
C LYS A 45 18.06 5.17 -19.59
N ARG A 46 17.19 4.35 -20.19
CA ARG A 46 17.52 3.46 -21.30
C ARG A 46 17.97 4.24 -22.53
N GLU A 47 17.18 5.23 -22.93
CA GLU A 47 17.44 6.04 -24.11
C GLU A 47 18.72 6.87 -23.94
N GLU A 48 18.92 7.46 -22.77
CA GLU A 48 20.18 8.15 -22.45
C GLU A 48 21.38 7.20 -22.53
N ALA A 49 21.33 6.02 -21.90
CA ALA A 49 22.44 5.06 -21.93
C ALA A 49 22.83 4.64 -23.35
N ILE A 50 21.83 4.29 -24.18
CA ILE A 50 22.06 3.77 -25.52
C ILE A 50 22.44 4.90 -26.48
N SER A 51 21.63 5.95 -26.57
CA SER A 51 21.76 7.00 -27.59
C SER A 51 22.89 7.97 -27.30
N LYS A 52 23.13 8.31 -26.03
CA LYS A 52 24.12 9.33 -25.64
C LYS A 52 25.47 8.72 -25.25
N PHE A 53 25.47 7.56 -24.58
CA PHE A 53 26.68 6.93 -24.08
C PHE A 53 27.11 5.69 -24.87
N GLY A 54 26.36 5.27 -25.90
CA GLY A 54 26.74 4.16 -26.78
C GLY A 54 26.79 2.80 -26.07
N VAL A 55 26.00 2.63 -25.01
CA VAL A 55 25.92 1.37 -24.24
C VAL A 55 25.36 0.25 -25.13
N ASP A 56 25.97 -0.93 -25.08
CA ASP A 56 25.65 -2.05 -25.97
C ASP A 56 24.36 -2.80 -25.56
N SER A 57 23.99 -2.77 -24.28
CA SER A 57 22.73 -3.36 -23.79
C SER A 57 22.26 -2.68 -22.50
N PHE A 58 20.95 -2.56 -22.32
CA PHE A 58 20.36 -1.94 -21.12
C PHE A 58 19.27 -2.84 -20.55
N PHE A 59 19.28 -3.03 -19.23
CA PHE A 59 18.28 -3.83 -18.50
C PHE A 59 17.69 -3.06 -17.32
N VAL A 60 16.40 -3.29 -17.09
CA VAL A 60 15.66 -2.70 -15.97
C VAL A 60 15.70 -3.66 -14.77
N SER A 61 16.34 -3.26 -13.66
CA SER A 61 16.54 -4.14 -12.50
C SER A 61 15.26 -4.54 -11.78
N ARG A 62 14.18 -3.76 -11.94
CA ARG A 62 12.85 -4.05 -11.40
C ARG A 62 12.03 -4.99 -12.28
N ASP A 63 12.42 -5.18 -13.54
CA ASP A 63 11.75 -6.11 -14.43
C ASP A 63 12.36 -7.51 -14.24
N GLN A 64 11.60 -8.38 -13.57
CA GLN A 64 12.03 -9.73 -13.29
C GLN A 64 12.23 -10.57 -14.56
N ALA A 65 11.53 -10.27 -15.67
CA ALA A 65 11.70 -10.98 -16.93
C ALA A 65 13.02 -10.54 -17.59
N GLU A 66 13.30 -9.24 -17.65
CA GLU A 66 14.57 -8.71 -18.20
C GLU A 66 15.77 -9.22 -17.39
N MET A 67 15.71 -9.16 -16.06
CA MET A 67 16.82 -9.61 -15.21
C MET A 67 17.11 -11.11 -15.33
N LYS A 68 16.07 -11.93 -15.55
CA LYS A 68 16.21 -13.38 -15.75
C LYS A 68 16.66 -13.73 -17.18
N GLU A 69 16.31 -12.90 -18.18
CA GLU A 69 16.79 -13.05 -19.55
C GLU A 69 18.32 -12.90 -19.66
N ILE A 70 18.94 -12.03 -18.85
CA ILE A 70 20.41 -11.83 -18.81
C ILE A 70 21.15 -13.15 -18.55
N VAL A 71 20.65 -13.93 -17.58
CA VAL A 71 21.25 -15.21 -17.18
C VAL A 71 21.13 -16.24 -18.29
N ILE A 72 19.92 -16.38 -18.84
CA ILE A 72 19.64 -17.33 -19.93
C ILE A 72 20.50 -17.01 -21.15
N ARG A 73 20.66 -15.71 -21.49
CA ARG A 73 21.54 -15.26 -22.58
C ARG A 73 23.01 -15.61 -22.36
N LYS A 74 23.50 -15.62 -21.12
CA LYS A 74 24.88 -16.07 -20.80
C LYS A 74 25.07 -17.57 -20.99
N ALA A 75 24.02 -18.37 -20.84
CA ALA A 75 24.06 -19.82 -21.06
C ALA A 75 24.01 -20.20 -22.55
N LEU A 76 23.46 -19.34 -23.41
CA LEU A 76 23.26 -19.63 -24.84
C LEU A 76 24.53 -20.08 -25.58
N PRO A 77 25.73 -19.47 -25.42
CA PRO A 77 26.93 -19.92 -26.13
C PRO A 77 27.31 -21.37 -25.76
N ILE A 78 27.26 -21.70 -24.47
CA ILE A 78 27.57 -23.05 -23.95
C ILE A 78 26.53 -24.05 -24.45
N LEU A 79 25.26 -23.65 -24.46
CA LEU A 79 24.16 -24.48 -24.98
C LEU A 79 24.33 -24.76 -26.48
N LYS A 80 24.70 -23.74 -27.27
CA LYS A 80 25.04 -23.88 -28.69
C LYS A 80 26.21 -24.82 -28.92
N GLU A 81 27.28 -24.71 -28.14
CA GLU A 81 28.44 -25.60 -28.23
C GLU A 81 28.07 -27.06 -27.87
N ALA A 82 27.33 -27.26 -26.78
CA ALA A 82 26.87 -28.59 -26.38
C ALA A 82 26.00 -29.25 -27.45
N ILE A 83 25.09 -28.50 -28.07
CA ILE A 83 24.20 -29.00 -29.12
C ILE A 83 24.96 -29.26 -30.42
N LYS A 84 25.88 -28.38 -30.83
CA LYS A 84 26.81 -28.62 -31.95
C LYS A 84 27.64 -29.88 -31.75
N GLY A 85 27.99 -30.22 -30.51
CA GLY A 85 28.65 -31.47 -30.17
C GLY A 85 27.87 -32.73 -30.55
N PHE A 86 26.56 -32.65 -30.80
CA PHE A 86 25.75 -33.75 -31.32
C PHE A 86 25.82 -33.88 -32.85
N ALA A 87 26.32 -32.86 -33.57
CA ALA A 87 26.28 -32.80 -35.03
C ALA A 87 27.01 -33.97 -35.73
N ASN A 88 27.96 -34.61 -35.06
CA ASN A 88 28.71 -35.76 -35.58
C ASN A 88 28.03 -37.12 -35.34
N HIS A 89 26.85 -37.14 -34.72
CA HIS A 89 26.12 -38.36 -34.36
C HIS A 89 24.68 -38.30 -34.88
N ASP A 90 24.45 -38.81 -36.09
CA ASP A 90 23.13 -38.82 -36.75
C ASP A 90 22.02 -39.49 -35.91
N VAL A 91 22.40 -40.36 -34.96
CA VAL A 91 21.48 -41.07 -34.06
C VAL A 91 20.73 -40.12 -33.11
N PHE A 92 21.33 -38.99 -32.70
CA PHE A 92 20.72 -38.09 -31.71
C PHE A 92 19.64 -37.17 -32.29
N PHE A 93 19.72 -36.84 -33.58
CA PHE A 93 18.67 -36.10 -34.30
C PHE A 93 17.66 -37.04 -34.97
N GLY A 94 17.47 -38.23 -34.39
CA GLY A 94 16.49 -39.22 -34.82
C GLY A 94 15.03 -38.76 -34.63
N ARG A 95 14.10 -39.69 -34.36
CA ARG A 95 12.67 -39.37 -34.31
C ARG A 95 12.28 -38.40 -33.18
N CYS A 96 12.90 -38.48 -32.00
CA CYS A 96 12.55 -37.66 -30.85
C CYS A 96 13.77 -37.29 -29.98
N PHE A 97 13.97 -36.00 -29.76
CA PHE A 97 14.99 -35.42 -28.90
C PHE A 97 14.41 -35.15 -27.50
N LYS A 98 14.99 -35.80 -26.48
CA LYS A 98 14.49 -35.80 -25.10
C LYS A 98 15.34 -34.94 -24.19
N ILE A 99 14.69 -33.98 -23.54
CA ILE A 99 15.30 -32.95 -22.71
C ILE A 99 14.73 -33.05 -21.29
N ALA A 100 15.58 -32.95 -20.28
CA ALA A 100 15.14 -32.72 -18.90
C ALA A 100 15.64 -31.35 -18.43
N ASP A 101 14.73 -30.49 -17.97
CA ASP A 101 15.03 -29.21 -17.32
C ASP A 101 14.88 -29.37 -15.80
N LEU A 102 15.99 -29.32 -15.07
CA LEU A 102 16.05 -29.63 -13.65
C LEU A 102 15.95 -28.37 -12.77
N GLY A 103 15.03 -28.40 -11.79
CA GLY A 103 14.70 -27.29 -10.91
C GLY A 103 13.95 -26.17 -11.64
N CYS A 104 12.95 -26.54 -12.43
CA CYS A 104 12.20 -25.60 -13.26
C CYS A 104 11.29 -24.68 -12.42
N SER A 105 11.27 -23.38 -12.72
CA SER A 105 10.40 -22.42 -12.01
C SER A 105 8.90 -22.63 -12.31
N SER A 106 8.01 -22.06 -11.51
CA SER A 106 6.56 -22.04 -11.77
C SER A 106 6.12 -20.96 -12.79
N GLY A 107 7.03 -20.12 -13.26
CA GLY A 107 6.72 -18.96 -14.12
C GLY A 107 7.00 -19.15 -15.62
N PRO A 108 6.72 -18.13 -16.46
CA PRO A 108 6.90 -18.18 -17.92
C PRO A 108 8.33 -18.46 -18.38
N ASN A 109 9.32 -18.24 -17.52
CA ASN A 109 10.74 -18.47 -17.81
C ASN A 109 11.07 -19.95 -18.09
N THR A 110 10.30 -20.87 -17.50
CA THR A 110 10.51 -22.31 -17.69
C THR A 110 10.34 -22.71 -19.16
N LEU A 111 9.39 -22.09 -19.87
CA LEU A 111 9.20 -22.35 -21.30
C LEU A 111 10.23 -21.63 -22.17
N LEU A 112 10.87 -20.55 -21.68
CA LEU A 112 11.92 -19.84 -22.41
C LEU A 112 13.19 -20.69 -22.57
N SER A 113 13.59 -21.42 -21.52
CA SER A 113 14.71 -22.39 -21.60
C SER A 113 14.44 -23.46 -22.65
N ALA A 114 13.22 -24.02 -22.66
CA ALA A 114 12.79 -24.99 -23.65
C ALA A 114 12.82 -24.41 -25.09
N THR A 115 12.28 -23.21 -25.30
CA THR A 115 12.31 -22.51 -26.59
C THR A 115 13.74 -22.35 -27.11
N ASN A 116 14.66 -21.89 -26.27
CA ASN A 116 16.06 -21.69 -26.68
C ASN A 116 16.74 -22.99 -27.11
N ILE A 117 16.53 -24.08 -26.36
CA ILE A 117 17.08 -25.39 -26.74
C ILE A 117 16.49 -25.85 -28.08
N ILE A 118 15.17 -25.73 -28.24
CA ILE A 118 14.45 -26.07 -29.47
C ILE A 118 14.98 -25.27 -30.66
N ASP A 119 15.16 -23.97 -30.49
CA ASP A 119 15.65 -23.06 -31.54
C ASP A 119 17.05 -23.44 -32.00
N ILE A 120 17.95 -23.72 -31.05
CA ILE A 120 19.33 -24.11 -31.36
C ILE A 120 19.35 -25.47 -32.09
N VAL A 121 18.58 -26.45 -31.62
CA VAL A 121 18.48 -27.76 -32.30
C VAL A 121 17.90 -27.61 -33.70
N HIS A 122 16.87 -26.79 -33.87
CA HIS A 122 16.26 -26.53 -35.17
C HIS A 122 17.22 -25.82 -36.13
N GLU A 123 17.95 -24.80 -35.66
CA GLU A 123 18.98 -24.09 -36.41
C GLU A 123 20.08 -25.05 -36.88
N GLU A 124 20.60 -25.89 -35.96
CA GLU A 124 21.65 -26.88 -36.26
C GLU A 124 21.17 -27.92 -37.27
N CYS A 125 19.95 -28.44 -37.12
CA CYS A 125 19.36 -29.37 -38.10
C CYS A 125 19.23 -28.72 -39.48
N THR A 126 18.74 -27.49 -39.53
CA THR A 126 18.54 -26.76 -40.79
C THR A 126 19.88 -26.50 -41.49
N GLN A 127 20.91 -26.07 -40.75
CA GLN A 127 22.26 -25.83 -41.29
C GLN A 127 22.91 -27.09 -41.86
N ASN A 128 22.61 -28.27 -41.29
CA ASN A 128 23.15 -29.55 -41.73
C ASN A 128 22.20 -30.32 -42.69
N ASN A 129 21.17 -29.66 -43.25
CA ASN A 129 20.15 -30.30 -44.12
C ASN A 129 19.46 -31.53 -43.50
N ARG A 130 19.25 -31.51 -42.17
CA ARG A 130 18.56 -32.55 -41.40
C ARG A 130 17.13 -32.14 -41.09
N LYS A 131 16.23 -33.14 -41.00
CA LYS A 131 14.88 -32.92 -40.51
C LYS A 131 14.91 -32.67 -39.00
N THR A 132 14.21 -31.64 -38.54
CA THR A 132 14.09 -31.35 -37.10
C THR A 132 13.37 -32.51 -36.37
N PRO A 133 13.89 -32.98 -35.23
CA PRO A 133 13.28 -34.07 -34.47
C PRO A 133 11.98 -33.62 -33.78
N GLN A 134 11.19 -34.58 -33.29
CA GLN A 134 10.16 -34.29 -32.28
C GLN A 134 10.82 -33.93 -30.96
N PHE A 135 10.22 -33.07 -30.14
CA PHE A 135 10.78 -32.70 -28.84
C PHE A 135 9.94 -33.29 -27.71
N GLN A 136 10.60 -33.86 -26.71
CA GLN A 136 10.00 -34.18 -25.42
C GLN A 136 10.77 -33.44 -24.34
N VAL A 137 10.13 -32.47 -23.69
CA VAL A 137 10.74 -31.67 -22.62
C VAL A 137 10.08 -32.02 -21.30
N SER A 138 10.88 -32.55 -20.39
CA SER A 138 10.46 -32.90 -19.03
C SER A 138 10.91 -31.82 -18.06
N LEU A 139 9.95 -31.11 -17.48
CA LEU A 139 10.13 -30.08 -16.47
C LEU A 139 10.18 -30.76 -15.10
N VAL A 140 11.33 -30.73 -14.45
CA VAL A 140 11.58 -31.47 -13.22
C VAL A 140 11.71 -30.48 -12.06
N ASP A 141 10.91 -30.67 -11.02
CA ASP A 141 11.07 -29.98 -9.74
C ASP A 141 10.37 -30.75 -8.62
N LEU A 142 10.54 -30.31 -7.37
CA LEU A 142 9.91 -30.92 -6.19
C LEU A 142 8.38 -30.93 -6.30
N ILE A 143 7.74 -31.85 -5.55
CA ILE A 143 6.28 -32.04 -5.59
C ILE A 143 5.47 -30.79 -5.18
N GLY A 144 6.11 -29.86 -4.46
CA GLY A 144 5.52 -28.58 -4.05
C GLY A 144 5.56 -27.50 -5.13
N ASN A 145 6.19 -27.72 -6.29
CA ASN A 145 6.23 -26.75 -7.36
C ASN A 145 4.85 -26.60 -8.04
N ASP A 146 4.49 -25.37 -8.43
CA ASP A 146 3.22 -25.10 -9.11
C ASP A 146 3.33 -25.28 -10.63
N PHE A 147 3.31 -26.55 -11.07
CA PHE A 147 3.31 -26.89 -12.49
C PHE A 147 2.06 -26.38 -13.22
N ASN A 148 0.94 -26.11 -12.53
CA ASN A 148 -0.28 -25.64 -13.18
C ASN A 148 -0.09 -24.25 -13.80
N THR A 149 0.68 -23.38 -13.16
CA THR A 149 0.98 -22.06 -13.72
C THR A 149 1.76 -22.17 -15.03
N VAL A 150 2.70 -23.11 -15.14
CA VAL A 150 3.39 -23.40 -16.40
C VAL A 150 2.45 -23.99 -17.45
N PHE A 151 1.57 -24.91 -17.05
CA PHE A 151 0.61 -25.54 -17.98
C PHE A 151 -0.39 -24.55 -18.58
N ARG A 152 -0.81 -23.53 -17.83
CA ARG A 152 -1.67 -22.44 -18.34
C ARG A 152 -1.00 -21.63 -19.48
N LEU A 153 0.33 -21.65 -19.57
CA LEU A 153 1.09 -20.92 -20.59
C LEU A 153 1.35 -21.73 -21.87
N LEU A 154 1.12 -23.05 -21.83
CA LEU A 154 1.36 -23.95 -22.97
C LEU A 154 0.59 -23.56 -24.24
N PRO A 155 -0.69 -23.11 -24.20
CA PRO A 155 -1.41 -22.71 -25.42
C PRO A 155 -0.69 -21.60 -26.20
N ASN A 156 -0.21 -20.57 -25.50
CA ASN A 156 0.53 -19.46 -26.11
C ASN A 156 1.89 -19.91 -26.63
N PHE A 157 2.59 -20.76 -25.87
CA PHE A 157 3.85 -21.35 -26.29
C PHE A 157 3.72 -22.14 -27.60
N TYR A 158 2.70 -23.01 -27.72
CA TYR A 158 2.46 -23.77 -28.94
C TYR A 158 2.02 -22.90 -30.11
N ALA A 159 1.19 -21.87 -29.88
CA ALA A 159 0.80 -20.92 -30.91
C ALA A 159 2.03 -20.21 -31.49
N LYS A 160 2.92 -19.73 -30.61
CA LYS A 160 4.15 -19.03 -31.00
C LYS A 160 5.13 -19.94 -31.74
N LEU A 161 5.34 -21.18 -31.30
CA LEU A 161 6.19 -22.13 -32.03
C LEU A 161 5.68 -22.39 -33.45
N LYS A 162 4.36 -22.47 -33.63
CA LYS A 162 3.73 -22.68 -34.94
C LYS A 162 3.87 -21.46 -35.86
N GLU A 163 3.76 -20.27 -35.29
CA GLU A 163 3.98 -18.99 -35.99
C GLU A 163 5.44 -18.86 -36.44
N ASP A 164 6.39 -19.06 -35.52
CA ASP A 164 7.81 -18.80 -35.75
C ASP A 164 8.46 -19.86 -36.67
N LYS A 165 8.03 -21.13 -36.60
CA LYS A 165 8.70 -22.26 -37.29
C LYS A 165 7.89 -22.86 -38.45
N GLY A 166 6.65 -22.40 -38.65
CA GLY A 166 5.78 -22.83 -39.73
C GLY A 166 5.21 -24.25 -39.59
N LYS A 167 4.44 -24.69 -40.60
CA LYS A 167 3.67 -25.95 -40.56
C LYS A 167 4.52 -27.24 -40.62
N ASN A 168 5.81 -27.13 -40.93
CA ASN A 168 6.72 -28.28 -41.12
C ASN A 168 7.58 -28.59 -39.88
N PHE A 169 7.45 -27.81 -38.80
CA PHE A 169 8.14 -28.04 -37.53
C PHE A 169 7.57 -29.27 -36.80
N GLY A 170 8.44 -30.10 -36.21
CA GLY A 170 8.06 -31.34 -35.52
C GLY A 170 7.26 -31.09 -34.22
N PRO A 171 6.41 -32.04 -33.77
CA PRO A 171 5.65 -31.88 -32.54
C PRO A 171 6.57 -31.75 -31.30
N CYS A 172 6.14 -30.92 -30.35
CA CYS A 172 6.81 -30.69 -29.07
C CYS A 172 5.86 -31.08 -27.92
N PHE A 173 6.32 -31.93 -27.02
CA PHE A 173 5.58 -32.44 -25.88
C PHE A 173 6.23 -31.96 -24.58
N ILE A 174 5.47 -31.22 -23.77
CA ILE A 174 5.91 -30.76 -22.45
C ILE A 174 5.26 -31.64 -21.39
N SER A 175 6.05 -32.15 -20.44
CA SER A 175 5.57 -32.92 -19.29
C SER A 175 6.21 -32.41 -17.99
N ALA A 176 5.49 -32.48 -16.87
CA ALA A 176 6.07 -32.26 -15.55
C ALA A 176 6.46 -33.59 -14.90
N VAL A 177 7.59 -33.61 -14.20
CA VAL A 177 8.10 -34.77 -13.45
C VAL A 177 8.36 -34.32 -12.02
N PRO A 178 7.39 -34.52 -11.09
CA PRO A 178 7.57 -34.13 -9.70
C PRO A 178 8.54 -35.06 -8.99
N GLY A 179 9.57 -34.50 -8.36
CA GLY A 179 10.56 -35.26 -7.61
C GLY A 179 11.88 -34.49 -7.41
N SER A 180 12.69 -34.94 -6.46
CA SER A 180 14.02 -34.37 -6.27
C SER A 180 14.92 -34.72 -7.46
N PHE A 181 15.53 -33.71 -8.07
CA PHE A 181 16.52 -33.93 -9.11
C PHE A 181 17.81 -34.59 -8.57
N TYR A 182 17.94 -34.85 -7.27
CA TYR A 182 18.99 -35.73 -6.73
C TYR A 182 18.65 -37.22 -6.79
N ASP A 183 17.38 -37.56 -7.02
CA ASP A 183 16.91 -38.93 -7.14
C ASP A 183 16.79 -39.37 -8.60
N ARG A 184 16.58 -40.67 -8.81
CA ARG A 184 16.38 -41.26 -10.13
C ARG A 184 14.94 -41.01 -10.57
N LEU A 185 14.78 -40.29 -11.68
CA LEU A 185 13.49 -39.83 -12.19
C LEU A 185 13.20 -40.32 -13.61
N PHE A 186 14.25 -40.77 -14.31
CA PHE A 186 14.14 -41.22 -15.69
C PHE A 186 14.68 -42.66 -15.84
N PRO A 187 14.19 -43.42 -16.83
CA PRO A 187 14.77 -44.71 -17.20
C PRO A 187 16.23 -44.59 -17.63
N ASP A 188 16.95 -45.72 -17.62
CA ASP A 188 18.32 -45.79 -18.14
C ASP A 188 18.38 -45.33 -19.60
N GLU A 189 19.43 -44.58 -19.93
CA GLU A 189 19.76 -44.13 -21.29
C GLU A 189 18.55 -43.52 -22.03
N SER A 190 17.80 -42.66 -21.35
CA SER A 190 16.55 -42.10 -21.88
C SER A 190 16.62 -40.60 -22.20
N LEU A 191 17.63 -39.88 -21.71
CA LEU A 191 17.78 -38.44 -21.91
C LEU A 191 18.94 -38.12 -22.86
N HIS A 192 18.71 -37.20 -23.81
CA HIS A 192 19.75 -36.71 -24.72
C HIS A 192 20.46 -35.49 -24.15
N LEU A 193 19.68 -34.58 -23.54
CA LEU A 193 20.16 -33.33 -22.96
C LEU A 193 19.56 -33.15 -21.56
N VAL A 194 20.42 -32.91 -20.58
CA VAL A 194 20.02 -32.42 -19.26
C VAL A 194 20.42 -30.97 -19.16
N TYR A 195 19.46 -30.11 -18.84
CA TYR A 195 19.67 -28.70 -18.59
C TYR A 195 19.33 -28.39 -17.13
N SER A 196 20.17 -27.57 -16.48
CA SER A 196 19.90 -27.08 -15.14
C SER A 196 20.44 -25.67 -15.04
N SER A 197 19.58 -24.71 -14.71
CA SER A 197 19.99 -23.32 -14.49
C SER A 197 19.77 -22.88 -13.06
N TYR A 198 20.87 -22.70 -12.32
CA TYR A 198 20.86 -22.26 -10.93
C TYR A 198 20.03 -23.15 -10.00
N SER A 199 19.83 -24.43 -10.30
CA SER A 199 19.09 -25.33 -9.41
C SER A 199 19.99 -26.10 -8.45
N LEU A 200 21.21 -26.45 -8.89
CA LEU A 200 22.11 -27.34 -8.14
C LEU A 200 22.74 -26.73 -6.88
N HIS A 201 22.48 -25.45 -6.59
CA HIS A 201 22.89 -24.85 -5.32
C HIS A 201 21.91 -25.18 -4.17
N TRP A 202 20.71 -25.67 -4.49
CA TRP A 202 19.74 -26.15 -3.50
C TRP A 202 20.15 -27.52 -2.99
N LEU A 203 20.46 -27.63 -1.69
CA LEU A 203 20.81 -28.91 -1.09
C LEU A 203 19.59 -29.81 -0.92
N SER A 204 19.80 -31.13 -0.90
CA SER A 204 18.72 -32.10 -0.68
C SER A 204 18.14 -32.04 0.73
N GLN A 205 18.89 -31.50 1.68
CA GLN A 205 18.54 -31.34 3.08
C GLN A 205 19.41 -30.26 3.73
N VAL A 206 18.95 -29.74 4.86
CA VAL A 206 19.78 -28.90 5.73
C VAL A 206 20.95 -29.74 6.28
N PRO A 207 22.20 -29.25 6.23
CA PRO A 207 23.33 -29.95 6.83
C PRO A 207 23.12 -30.22 8.33
N GLU A 208 23.61 -31.36 8.82
CA GLU A 208 23.60 -31.68 10.25
C GLU A 208 24.68 -30.88 11.01
N GLY A 209 24.48 -30.63 12.30
CA GLY A 209 25.47 -29.95 13.17
C GLY A 209 25.49 -28.42 13.07
N LEU A 210 24.37 -27.81 12.66
CA LEU A 210 24.22 -26.35 12.53
C LEU A 210 23.66 -25.65 13.78
N GLU A 211 23.56 -26.36 14.91
CA GLU A 211 22.94 -25.88 16.17
C GLU A 211 23.52 -24.55 16.68
N ASN A 212 24.80 -24.31 16.39
CA ASN A 212 25.51 -23.11 16.83
C ASN A 212 25.40 -21.92 15.85
N ASN A 213 24.70 -22.06 14.72
CA ASN A 213 24.51 -20.99 13.72
C ASN A 213 23.23 -20.16 14.00
N THR A 214 23.03 -19.76 15.26
CA THR A 214 21.75 -19.25 15.79
C THR A 214 21.26 -17.93 15.17
N SER A 215 22.16 -17.19 14.52
CA SER A 215 21.87 -15.85 13.98
C SER A 215 21.91 -15.76 12.46
N ASN A 216 22.12 -16.87 11.74
CA ASN A 216 22.23 -16.89 10.29
C ASN A 216 21.44 -18.05 9.68
N ILE A 217 20.68 -17.79 8.61
CA ILE A 217 19.95 -18.86 7.87
C ILE A 217 20.88 -19.64 6.92
N TYR A 218 22.10 -19.14 6.70
CA TYR A 218 23.16 -19.71 5.87
C TYR A 218 24.52 -19.50 6.55
N PHE A 219 25.64 -19.94 5.97
CA PHE A 219 26.96 -19.57 6.51
C PHE A 219 27.29 -18.11 6.17
N SER A 220 27.86 -17.37 7.12
CA SER A 220 28.30 -15.98 6.98
C SER A 220 29.65 -15.72 7.64
N LYS A 221 30.17 -14.48 7.57
CA LYS A 221 31.38 -14.08 8.32
C LYS A 221 31.27 -14.31 9.83
N THR A 222 30.05 -14.30 10.37
CA THR A 222 29.80 -14.51 11.80
C THR A 222 29.52 -15.97 12.15
N SER A 223 29.42 -16.86 11.15
CA SER A 223 29.18 -18.27 11.38
C SER A 223 30.43 -18.97 11.92
N PRO A 224 30.27 -19.91 12.87
CA PRO A 224 31.34 -20.80 13.27
C PRO A 224 31.94 -21.57 12.07
N PRO A 225 33.27 -21.84 12.03
CA PRO A 225 33.92 -22.50 10.89
C PRO A 225 33.30 -23.85 10.50
N ASN A 226 32.79 -24.62 11.47
CA ASN A 226 32.15 -25.91 11.24
C ASN A 226 30.85 -25.82 10.41
N VAL A 227 30.19 -24.65 10.41
CA VAL A 227 28.98 -24.41 9.61
C VAL A 227 29.32 -24.49 8.13
N PHE A 228 30.38 -23.80 7.69
CA PHE A 228 30.81 -23.83 6.30
C PHE A 228 31.21 -25.24 5.87
N GLU A 229 31.96 -25.97 6.70
CA GLU A 229 32.36 -27.36 6.43
C GLU A 229 31.15 -28.29 6.27
N ALA A 230 30.11 -28.11 7.09
CA ALA A 230 28.88 -28.88 6.99
C ALA A 230 28.15 -28.64 5.65
N TYR A 231 28.01 -27.38 5.23
CA TYR A 231 27.44 -27.02 3.92
C TYR A 231 28.29 -27.58 2.77
N GLN A 232 29.61 -27.47 2.85
CA GLN A 232 30.53 -28.00 1.84
C GLN A 232 30.41 -29.52 1.71
N LYS A 233 30.37 -30.24 2.83
CA LYS A 233 30.22 -31.69 2.87
C LYS A 233 28.88 -32.12 2.27
N GLN A 234 27.79 -31.47 2.66
CA GLN A 234 26.45 -31.76 2.14
C GLN A 234 26.37 -31.52 0.63
N TYR A 235 26.92 -30.40 0.14
CA TYR A 235 26.98 -30.12 -1.30
C TYR A 235 27.78 -31.20 -2.06
N ALA A 236 28.94 -31.60 -1.54
CA ALA A 236 29.76 -32.65 -2.17
C ALA A 236 28.98 -33.97 -2.27
N THR A 237 28.31 -34.40 -1.20
CA THR A 237 27.46 -35.60 -1.20
C THR A 237 26.34 -35.50 -2.23
N ASN A 238 25.65 -34.36 -2.28
CA ASN A 238 24.56 -34.12 -3.22
C ASN A 238 25.03 -34.10 -4.68
N PHE A 239 26.12 -33.41 -4.97
CA PHE A 239 26.66 -33.31 -6.32
C PHE A 239 27.21 -34.65 -6.82
N THR A 240 27.85 -35.44 -5.95
CA THR A 240 28.26 -36.82 -6.30
C THR A 240 27.06 -37.70 -6.60
N LYS A 241 26.03 -37.67 -5.75
CA LYS A 241 24.77 -38.42 -5.99
C LYS A 241 24.13 -38.01 -7.32
N PHE A 242 24.05 -36.70 -7.58
CA PHE A 242 23.54 -36.15 -8.83
C PHE A 242 24.26 -36.75 -10.05
N LEU A 243 25.60 -36.69 -10.08
CA LEU A 243 26.38 -37.23 -11.19
C LEU A 243 26.20 -38.75 -11.37
N GLN A 244 26.13 -39.51 -10.26
CA GLN A 244 25.93 -40.96 -10.29
C GLN A 244 24.56 -41.38 -10.83
N VAL A 245 23.52 -40.59 -10.56
CA VAL A 245 22.18 -40.84 -11.08
C VAL A 245 22.10 -40.41 -12.54
N ARG A 246 22.59 -39.22 -12.87
CA ARG A 246 22.53 -38.69 -14.24
C ARG A 246 23.35 -39.50 -15.23
N SER A 247 24.47 -40.08 -14.81
CA SER A 247 25.28 -40.94 -15.69
C SER A 247 24.56 -42.21 -16.16
N LYS A 248 23.50 -42.63 -15.44
CA LYS A 248 22.64 -43.76 -15.83
C LYS A 248 21.51 -43.35 -16.75
N GLU A 249 20.95 -42.15 -16.54
CA GLU A 249 19.79 -41.66 -17.28
C GLU A 249 20.14 -41.03 -18.63
N VAL A 250 21.35 -40.47 -18.76
CA VAL A 250 21.82 -39.81 -19.99
C VAL A 250 22.39 -40.85 -20.95
N VAL A 251 21.97 -40.80 -22.21
CA VAL A 251 22.48 -41.69 -23.27
C VAL A 251 23.99 -41.53 -23.45
N SER A 252 24.67 -42.59 -23.90
CA SER A 252 26.07 -42.48 -24.32
C SER A 252 26.23 -41.37 -25.38
N GLY A 253 27.14 -40.42 -25.15
CA GLY A 253 27.31 -39.22 -25.99
C GLY A 253 26.34 -38.06 -25.71
N GLY A 254 25.38 -38.26 -24.80
CA GLY A 254 24.51 -37.22 -24.26
C GLY A 254 25.26 -36.10 -23.55
N ARG A 255 24.62 -34.94 -23.38
CA ARG A 255 25.24 -33.75 -22.76
C ARG A 255 24.46 -33.29 -21.54
N MET A 256 25.19 -32.73 -20.58
CA MET A 256 24.60 -31.95 -19.48
C MET A 256 25.11 -30.51 -19.59
N VAL A 257 24.19 -29.55 -19.53
CA VAL A 257 24.51 -28.12 -19.50
C VAL A 257 24.04 -27.59 -18.15
N LEU A 258 25.01 -27.28 -17.29
CA LEU A 258 24.78 -26.87 -15.91
C LEU A 258 25.30 -25.44 -15.71
N THR A 259 24.43 -24.53 -15.31
CA THR A 259 24.86 -23.18 -14.90
C THR A 259 24.75 -23.04 -13.38
N LEU A 260 25.86 -22.73 -12.74
CA LEU A 260 26.00 -22.67 -11.28
C LEU A 260 26.32 -21.25 -10.82
N ILE A 261 25.88 -20.90 -9.62
CA ILE A 261 26.37 -19.70 -8.92
C ILE A 261 27.67 -20.13 -8.22
N GLY A 262 28.78 -19.50 -8.57
CA GLY A 262 30.10 -19.79 -8.02
C GLY A 262 30.71 -18.56 -7.36
N ARG A 263 31.58 -18.79 -6.36
CA ARG A 263 32.35 -17.75 -5.68
C ARG A 263 33.61 -17.37 -6.46
N SER A 264 33.94 -16.08 -6.48
CA SER A 264 35.14 -15.54 -7.13
C SER A 264 36.40 -15.67 -6.27
N PHE A 265 36.22 -15.82 -4.94
CA PHE A 265 37.30 -15.86 -3.95
C PHE A 265 37.40 -17.24 -3.28
N SER A 266 38.62 -17.60 -2.87
CA SER A 266 38.90 -18.86 -2.15
C SER A 266 38.37 -18.83 -0.71
N ASP A 267 38.40 -17.66 -0.08
CA ASP A 267 37.79 -17.42 1.22
C ASP A 267 36.26 -17.43 1.09
N PRO A 268 35.55 -18.36 1.75
CA PRO A 268 34.08 -18.43 1.68
C PRO A 268 33.37 -17.24 2.32
N THR A 269 34.08 -16.45 3.11
CA THR A 269 33.54 -15.29 3.82
C THR A 269 33.75 -13.98 3.05
N ILE A 270 34.55 -13.96 1.97
CA ILE A 270 34.80 -12.76 1.17
C ILE A 270 33.77 -12.66 0.04
N ASP A 271 33.16 -11.46 -0.05
CA ASP A 271 31.88 -11.14 -0.69
C ASP A 271 31.75 -11.47 -2.18
N ASP A 272 30.59 -12.08 -2.52
CA ASP A 272 29.86 -12.08 -3.81
C ASP A 272 28.59 -12.96 -3.71
N CYS A 273 28.67 -14.11 -3.03
CA CYS A 273 27.61 -15.14 -3.01
C CYS A 273 26.83 -15.26 -1.69
N VAL A 274 27.35 -14.68 -0.60
CA VAL A 274 26.77 -14.76 0.76
C VAL A 274 25.86 -13.57 1.06
N ILE A 275 26.13 -12.40 0.44
CA ILE A 275 25.37 -11.16 0.61
C ILE A 275 23.86 -11.35 0.42
N PRO A 276 23.34 -12.05 -0.61
CA PRO A 276 21.89 -12.21 -0.76
C PRO A 276 21.26 -12.98 0.41
N TRP A 277 22.00 -13.92 1.01
CA TRP A 277 21.54 -14.71 2.14
C TRP A 277 21.69 -13.97 3.47
N GLU A 278 22.73 -13.15 3.63
CA GLU A 278 22.81 -12.18 4.74
C GLU A 278 21.68 -11.15 4.64
N ILE A 279 21.41 -10.61 3.45
CA ILE A 279 20.28 -9.70 3.20
C ILE A 279 18.95 -10.40 3.48
N LEU A 280 18.77 -11.65 3.05
CA LEU A 280 17.56 -12.41 3.33
C LEU A 280 17.43 -12.73 4.82
N THR A 281 18.53 -13.07 5.50
CA THR A 281 18.56 -13.24 6.96
C THR A 281 18.11 -11.95 7.63
N LEU A 282 18.68 -10.81 7.26
CA LEU A 282 18.31 -9.50 7.77
C LEU A 282 16.85 -9.15 7.44
N SER A 283 16.38 -9.42 6.21
CA SER A 283 15.00 -9.13 5.77
C SER A 283 13.97 -10.05 6.40
N LEU A 284 14.33 -11.30 6.71
CA LEU A 284 13.48 -12.25 7.43
C LEU A 284 13.46 -11.91 8.91
N LEU A 285 14.54 -11.38 9.48
CA LEU A 285 14.62 -10.90 10.86
C LEU A 285 13.98 -9.50 11.04
N ASP A 286 13.88 -8.71 9.97
CA ASP A 286 13.14 -7.45 9.93
C ASP A 286 11.63 -7.62 10.20
N LEU A 287 11.11 -8.86 10.17
CA LEU A 287 9.74 -9.22 10.53
C LEU A 287 9.55 -9.59 12.02
N VAL A 288 10.60 -9.58 12.84
CA VAL A 288 10.70 -10.48 14.02
C VAL A 288 10.94 -9.75 15.35
N LYS A 289 10.86 -8.41 15.46
CA LYS A 289 11.13 -7.77 16.77
C LYS A 289 10.16 -8.19 17.88
N GLU A 290 8.86 -8.12 17.60
CA GLU A 290 7.84 -8.61 18.52
C GLU A 290 8.00 -10.12 18.75
N GLU A 291 8.34 -10.89 17.71
CA GLU A 291 8.64 -12.32 17.83
C GLU A 291 9.88 -12.59 18.73
N ILE A 292 10.95 -11.79 18.67
CA ILE A 292 12.12 -11.88 19.54
C ILE A 292 11.70 -11.68 20.99
N VAL A 293 10.89 -10.66 21.26
CA VAL A 293 10.37 -10.40 22.62
C VAL A 293 9.47 -11.55 23.08
N ILE A 294 8.54 -12.01 22.25
CA ILE A 294 7.67 -13.17 22.54
C ILE A 294 8.53 -14.38 22.89
N ARG A 295 9.62 -14.63 22.14
CA ARG A 295 10.57 -15.72 22.40
C ARG A 295 11.36 -15.53 23.70
N LYS A 296 11.82 -14.31 24.00
CA LYS A 296 12.54 -14.00 25.25
C LYS A 296 11.63 -14.05 26.48
N ALA A 297 10.33 -13.84 26.32
CA ALA A 297 9.32 -13.98 27.37
C ALA A 297 8.88 -15.44 27.62
N LEU A 298 9.26 -16.40 26.76
CA LEU A 298 8.89 -17.81 26.91
C LEU A 298 9.21 -18.42 28.29
N PRO A 299 10.36 -18.15 28.94
CA PRO A 299 10.64 -18.68 30.26
C PRO A 299 9.63 -18.20 31.31
N ILE A 300 9.26 -16.92 31.28
CA ILE A 300 8.28 -16.31 32.18
C ILE A 300 6.89 -16.92 31.92
N LEU A 301 6.53 -17.06 30.64
CA LEU A 301 5.27 -17.71 30.25
C LEU A 301 5.20 -19.15 30.73
N LYS A 302 6.30 -19.91 30.62
CA LYS A 302 6.41 -21.30 31.09
C LYS A 302 6.28 -21.40 32.60
N GLU A 303 6.91 -20.49 33.34
CA GLU A 303 6.79 -20.41 34.79
C GLU A 303 5.36 -20.09 35.23
N ALA A 304 4.71 -19.09 34.60
CA ALA A 304 3.32 -18.76 34.87
C ALA A 304 2.40 -19.97 34.62
N ILE A 305 2.57 -20.68 33.50
CA ILE A 305 1.74 -21.85 33.20
C ILE A 305 1.99 -23.00 34.19
N LYS A 306 3.24 -23.25 34.58
CA LYS A 306 3.59 -24.21 35.63
C LYS A 306 2.96 -23.89 36.97
N GLY A 307 2.77 -22.60 37.27
CA GLY A 307 2.06 -22.15 38.46
C GLY A 307 0.60 -22.65 38.55
N PHE A 308 -0.02 -23.07 37.44
CA PHE A 308 -1.34 -23.73 37.46
C PHE A 308 -1.28 -25.21 37.86
N ALA A 309 -0.10 -25.86 37.85
CA ALA A 309 0.03 -27.30 38.05
C ALA A 309 -0.42 -27.77 39.45
N ASN A 310 -0.50 -26.88 40.43
CA ASN A 310 -1.05 -27.17 41.76
C ASN A 310 -2.58 -27.16 41.83
N HIS A 311 -3.26 -26.78 40.73
CA HIS A 311 -4.71 -26.64 40.66
C HIS A 311 -5.28 -27.53 39.54
N ASP A 312 -5.55 -28.80 39.86
CA ASP A 312 -6.08 -29.80 38.90
C ASP A 312 -7.36 -29.36 38.15
N VAL A 313 -8.11 -28.42 38.71
CA VAL A 313 -9.37 -27.91 38.14
C VAL A 313 -9.15 -27.17 36.82
N PHE A 314 -8.03 -26.44 36.64
CA PHE A 314 -7.83 -25.58 35.47
C PHE A 314 -7.58 -26.34 34.16
N PHE A 315 -7.01 -27.54 34.25
CA PHE A 315 -6.78 -28.40 33.08
C PHE A 315 -7.89 -29.44 32.87
N GLY A 316 -8.93 -29.44 33.72
CA GLY A 316 -9.96 -30.48 33.72
C GLY A 316 -10.95 -30.44 32.55
N ARG A 317 -11.10 -29.30 31.85
CA ARG A 317 -12.06 -29.13 30.74
C ARG A 317 -11.55 -28.25 29.60
N CYS A 318 -11.70 -26.93 29.71
CA CYS A 318 -11.36 -25.97 28.67
C CYS A 318 -10.52 -24.84 29.26
N PHE A 319 -9.31 -24.68 28.75
CA PHE A 319 -8.37 -23.64 29.12
C PHE A 319 -8.62 -22.41 28.24
N LYS A 320 -8.98 -21.30 28.88
CA LYS A 320 -9.43 -20.06 28.22
C LYS A 320 -8.36 -18.98 28.32
N ILE A 321 -7.92 -18.50 27.16
CA ILE A 321 -6.83 -17.57 26.97
C ILE A 321 -7.39 -16.30 26.33
N ALA A 322 -6.97 -15.14 26.80
CA ALA A 322 -7.16 -13.87 26.10
C ALA A 322 -5.81 -13.27 25.73
N ASP A 323 -5.62 -12.95 24.45
CA ASP A 323 -4.46 -12.20 23.94
C ASP A 323 -4.90 -10.75 23.68
N LEU A 324 -4.44 -9.83 24.53
CA LEU A 324 -4.87 -8.43 24.54
C LEU A 324 -3.92 -7.54 23.74
N GLY A 325 -4.46 -6.93 22.69
CA GLY A 325 -3.73 -6.16 21.69
C GLY A 325 -3.05 -7.07 20.67
N CYS A 326 -3.85 -7.91 20.04
CA CYS A 326 -3.38 -9.02 19.23
C CYS A 326 -2.83 -8.60 17.86
N SER A 327 -3.15 -7.40 17.35
CA SER A 327 -2.81 -6.92 16.01
C SER A 327 -3.37 -7.79 14.87
N SER A 328 -2.79 -7.67 13.68
CA SER A 328 -3.23 -8.33 12.44
C SER A 328 -2.18 -9.28 11.83
N GLY A 329 -0.99 -9.37 12.43
CA GLY A 329 0.16 -10.10 11.90
C GLY A 329 0.19 -11.60 12.24
N PRO A 330 1.18 -12.35 11.72
CA PRO A 330 1.36 -13.76 12.06
C PRO A 330 1.73 -13.98 13.54
N ASN A 331 2.30 -12.97 14.21
CA ASN A 331 2.71 -13.03 15.62
C ASN A 331 1.52 -13.32 16.56
N THR A 332 0.33 -12.86 16.20
CA THR A 332 -0.91 -13.12 16.93
C THR A 332 -1.14 -14.62 17.19
N LEU A 333 -0.92 -15.46 16.19
CA LEU A 333 -1.11 -16.91 16.31
C LEU A 333 0.13 -17.60 16.90
N LEU A 334 1.30 -16.97 16.86
CA LEU A 334 2.52 -17.46 17.50
C LEU A 334 2.37 -17.50 19.02
N SER A 335 1.86 -16.43 19.63
CA SER A 335 1.60 -16.37 21.08
C SER A 335 0.63 -17.48 21.53
N ALA A 336 -0.47 -17.65 20.80
CA ALA A 336 -1.42 -18.74 21.03
C ALA A 336 -0.77 -20.12 20.93
N THR A 337 0.07 -20.33 19.89
CA THR A 337 0.81 -21.59 19.69
C THR A 337 1.73 -21.89 20.87
N ASN A 338 2.51 -20.91 21.32
CA ASN A 338 3.45 -21.06 22.43
C ASN A 338 2.72 -21.45 23.74
N ILE A 339 1.60 -20.78 24.04
CA ILE A 339 0.79 -21.07 25.23
C ILE A 339 0.24 -22.50 25.16
N ILE A 340 -0.35 -22.87 24.02
CA ILE A 340 -0.91 -24.20 23.77
C ILE A 340 0.16 -25.29 23.97
N ASP A 341 1.35 -25.06 23.42
CA ASP A 341 2.45 -26.01 23.47
C ASP A 341 2.96 -26.22 24.89
N ILE A 342 3.12 -25.14 25.65
CA ILE A 342 3.55 -25.22 27.05
C ILE A 342 2.49 -25.93 27.90
N VAL A 343 1.20 -25.60 27.74
CA VAL A 343 0.11 -26.28 28.47
C VAL A 343 0.08 -27.77 28.12
N HIS A 344 0.24 -28.12 26.85
CA HIS A 344 0.27 -29.51 26.40
C HIS A 344 1.47 -30.28 26.98
N GLU A 345 2.66 -29.69 26.95
CA GLU A 345 3.88 -30.25 27.54
C GLU A 345 3.68 -30.50 29.05
N GLU A 346 3.17 -29.50 29.78
CA GLU A 346 2.93 -29.58 31.22
C GLU A 346 1.88 -30.64 31.57
N CYS A 347 0.78 -30.72 30.81
CA CYS A 347 -0.22 -31.77 30.99
C CYS A 347 0.40 -33.16 30.78
N THR A 348 1.19 -33.32 29.72
CA THR A 348 1.83 -34.60 29.38
C THR A 348 2.82 -35.03 30.47
N GLN A 349 3.65 -34.11 30.96
CA GLN A 349 4.63 -34.37 32.03
C GLN A 349 3.96 -34.79 33.35
N ASN A 350 2.77 -34.29 33.64
CA ASN A 350 2.01 -34.63 34.84
C ASN A 350 0.98 -35.76 34.63
N ASN A 351 1.06 -36.52 33.52
CA ASN A 351 0.11 -37.57 33.16
C ASN A 351 -1.37 -37.11 33.12
N ARG A 352 -1.60 -35.86 32.73
CA ARG A 352 -2.92 -35.24 32.59
C ARG A 352 -3.37 -35.28 31.12
N LYS A 353 -4.69 -35.33 30.92
CA LYS A 353 -5.27 -35.12 29.60
C LYS A 353 -5.17 -33.64 29.22
N THR A 354 -4.71 -33.37 28.01
CA THR A 354 -4.68 -32.01 27.46
C THR A 354 -6.09 -31.41 27.42
N PRO A 355 -6.31 -30.17 27.90
CA PRO A 355 -7.61 -29.52 27.87
C PRO A 355 -8.02 -29.14 26.44
N GLN A 356 -9.29 -28.75 26.29
CA GLN A 356 -9.72 -27.98 25.12
C GLN A 356 -9.19 -26.55 25.24
N PHE A 357 -8.91 -25.87 24.13
CA PHE A 357 -8.44 -24.49 24.15
C PHE A 357 -9.50 -23.55 23.60
N GLN A 358 -9.71 -22.42 24.26
CA GLN A 358 -10.43 -21.28 23.71
C GLN A 358 -9.50 -20.06 23.78
N VAL A 359 -9.12 -19.53 22.62
CA VAL A 359 -8.24 -18.36 22.52
C VAL A 359 -9.04 -17.19 21.98
N SER A 360 -9.09 -16.11 22.76
CA SER A 360 -9.76 -14.87 22.39
C SER A 360 -8.70 -13.84 22.00
N LEU A 361 -8.68 -13.48 20.72
CA LEU A 361 -7.81 -12.46 20.16
C LEU A 361 -8.51 -11.11 20.29
N VAL A 362 -7.99 -10.23 21.13
CA VAL A 362 -8.61 -8.95 21.48
C VAL A 362 -7.81 -7.82 20.86
N ASP A 363 -8.49 -6.91 20.17
CA ASP A 363 -7.92 -5.65 19.70
C ASP A 363 -9.02 -4.61 19.51
N LEU A 364 -8.66 -3.36 19.21
CA LEU A 364 -9.60 -2.29 18.91
C LEU A 364 -10.47 -2.61 17.69
N VAL A 365 -11.64 -1.98 17.61
CA VAL A 365 -12.63 -2.18 16.54
C VAL A 365 -12.05 -1.92 15.14
N GLY A 366 -11.03 -1.07 15.02
CA GLY A 366 -10.35 -0.75 13.77
C GLY A 366 -9.31 -1.79 13.30
N ASN A 367 -9.01 -2.82 14.08
CA ASN A 367 -8.01 -3.84 13.71
C ASN A 367 -8.47 -4.74 12.55
N ASP A 368 -7.54 -5.22 11.72
CA ASP A 368 -7.82 -6.09 10.59
C ASP A 368 -7.87 -7.58 10.99
N PHE A 369 -8.91 -7.95 11.74
CA PHE A 369 -9.18 -9.35 12.09
C PHE A 369 -9.36 -10.26 10.87
N ASN A 370 -9.73 -9.72 9.70
CA ASN A 370 -9.87 -10.53 8.48
C ASN A 370 -8.54 -11.12 8.03
N THR A 371 -7.43 -10.39 8.21
CA THR A 371 -6.10 -10.93 7.91
C THR A 371 -5.76 -12.10 8.83
N VAL A 372 -6.05 -12.00 10.12
CA VAL A 372 -5.87 -13.11 11.06
C VAL A 372 -6.73 -14.32 10.69
N PHE A 373 -8.01 -14.10 10.33
CA PHE A 373 -8.91 -15.19 9.93
C PHE A 373 -8.44 -15.95 8.69
N ARG A 374 -7.76 -15.29 7.75
CA ARG A 374 -7.15 -15.95 6.58
C ARG A 374 -5.99 -16.87 6.96
N LEU A 375 -5.35 -16.66 8.11
CA LEU A 375 -4.24 -17.49 8.60
C LEU A 375 -4.70 -18.74 9.37
N LEU A 376 -5.93 -18.75 9.87
CA LEU A 376 -6.47 -19.84 10.69
C LEU A 376 -6.41 -21.24 10.04
N PRO A 377 -6.70 -21.44 8.73
CA PRO A 377 -6.62 -22.77 8.12
C PRO A 377 -5.24 -23.41 8.25
N ASN A 378 -4.18 -22.63 8.02
CA ASN A 378 -2.80 -23.09 8.13
C ASN A 378 -2.42 -23.37 9.59
N PHE A 379 -2.88 -22.51 10.52
CA PHE A 379 -2.69 -22.71 11.96
C PHE A 379 -3.31 -24.04 12.43
N TYR A 380 -4.56 -24.33 12.07
CA TYR A 380 -5.22 -25.58 12.45
C TYR A 380 -4.58 -26.81 11.78
N ALA A 381 -4.14 -26.70 10.52
CA ALA A 381 -3.43 -27.77 9.83
C ALA A 381 -2.13 -28.13 10.55
N LYS A 382 -1.35 -27.11 10.92
CA LYS A 382 -0.07 -27.27 11.64
C LYS A 382 -0.26 -27.86 13.04
N LEU A 383 -1.24 -27.36 13.81
CA LEU A 383 -1.58 -27.94 15.12
C LEU A 383 -1.90 -29.44 15.03
N LYS A 384 -2.64 -29.85 13.99
CA LYS A 384 -3.01 -31.25 13.77
C LYS A 384 -1.82 -32.12 13.37
N GLU A 385 -0.91 -31.58 12.55
CA GLU A 385 0.34 -32.23 12.16
C GLU A 385 1.26 -32.43 13.37
N ASP A 386 1.50 -31.37 14.15
CA ASP A 386 2.48 -31.35 15.24
C ASP A 386 2.03 -32.18 16.45
N LYS A 387 0.73 -32.17 16.79
CA LYS A 387 0.21 -32.76 18.04
C LYS A 387 -0.57 -34.07 17.85
N GLY A 388 -0.84 -34.46 16.61
CA GLY A 388 -1.52 -35.71 16.27
C GLY A 388 -3.01 -35.78 16.66
N LYS A 389 -3.61 -36.98 16.50
CA LYS A 389 -5.07 -37.18 16.62
C LYS A 389 -5.63 -37.10 18.06
N ASN A 390 -4.78 -37.16 19.08
CA ASN A 390 -5.19 -37.20 20.49
C ASN A 390 -5.16 -35.82 21.17
N PHE A 391 -4.79 -34.76 20.43
CA PHE A 391 -4.79 -33.39 20.92
C PHE A 391 -6.22 -32.82 21.04
N GLY A 392 -6.46 -32.02 22.08
CA GLY A 392 -7.77 -31.41 22.35
C GLY A 392 -8.17 -30.36 21.30
N PRO A 393 -9.47 -30.11 21.06
CA PRO A 393 -9.91 -29.08 20.13
C PRO A 393 -9.45 -27.69 20.59
N CYS A 394 -9.11 -26.82 19.62
CA CYS A 394 -8.77 -25.42 19.83
C CYS A 394 -9.76 -24.53 19.08
N PHE A 395 -10.30 -23.52 19.75
CA PHE A 395 -11.28 -22.58 19.22
C PHE A 395 -10.72 -21.16 19.30
N ILE A 396 -10.53 -20.52 18.15
CA ILE A 396 -10.12 -19.11 18.07
C ILE A 396 -11.34 -18.22 17.89
N SER A 397 -11.43 -17.13 18.66
CA SER A 397 -12.43 -16.07 18.49
C SER A 397 -11.77 -14.70 18.48
N ALA A 398 -12.30 -13.74 17.72
CA ALA A 398 -11.92 -12.34 17.80
C ALA A 398 -12.89 -11.57 18.71
N VAL A 399 -12.37 -10.64 19.51
CA VAL A 399 -13.13 -9.80 20.44
C VAL A 399 -12.76 -8.34 20.20
N PRO A 400 -13.56 -7.58 19.43
CA PRO A 400 -13.28 -6.18 19.16
C PRO A 400 -13.65 -5.31 20.37
N GLY A 401 -12.70 -4.51 20.87
CA GLY A 401 -12.94 -3.58 21.97
C GLY A 401 -11.65 -3.10 22.66
N SER A 402 -11.77 -2.06 23.47
CA SER A 402 -10.66 -1.58 24.29
C SER A 402 -10.41 -2.52 25.46
N PHE A 403 -9.15 -2.94 25.66
CA PHE A 403 -8.78 -3.68 26.86
C PHE A 403 -8.85 -2.84 28.14
N TYR A 404 -9.09 -1.53 28.06
CA TYR A 404 -9.41 -0.71 29.23
C TYR A 404 -10.87 -0.83 29.68
N ASP A 405 -11.71 -1.60 28.96
CA ASP A 405 -13.10 -1.88 29.28
C ASP A 405 -13.36 -3.38 29.52
N ARG A 406 -14.54 -3.69 30.05
CA ARG A 406 -15.00 -5.08 30.25
C ARG A 406 -15.27 -5.72 28.89
N LEU A 407 -14.64 -6.85 28.64
CA LEU A 407 -14.70 -7.60 27.38
C LEU A 407 -15.21 -9.03 27.59
N PHE A 408 -15.08 -9.55 28.80
CA PHE A 408 -15.42 -10.93 29.13
C PHE A 408 -16.37 -10.99 30.33
N PRO A 409 -17.19 -12.06 30.46
CA PRO A 409 -17.97 -12.32 31.67
C PRO A 409 -17.09 -12.47 32.91
N ASP A 410 -17.70 -12.31 34.09
CA ASP A 410 -17.01 -12.51 35.37
C ASP A 410 -16.40 -13.92 35.44
N GLU A 411 -15.19 -14.03 35.99
CA GLU A 411 -14.48 -15.30 36.26
C GLU A 411 -14.46 -16.27 35.06
N SER A 412 -14.13 -15.76 33.87
CA SER A 412 -14.20 -16.52 32.62
C SER A 412 -12.85 -16.79 31.96
N LEU A 413 -11.77 -16.13 32.38
CA LEU A 413 -10.43 -16.28 31.81
C LEU A 413 -9.48 -16.98 32.78
N HIS A 414 -8.65 -17.90 32.26
CA HIS A 414 -7.62 -18.58 33.04
C HIS A 414 -6.26 -17.89 32.90
N LEU A 415 -5.93 -17.48 31.67
CA LEU A 415 -4.69 -16.80 31.32
C LEU A 415 -4.97 -15.57 30.47
N VAL A 416 -4.45 -14.42 30.89
CA VAL A 416 -4.36 -13.22 30.07
C VAL A 416 -2.93 -13.08 29.60
N TYR A 417 -2.75 -12.91 28.29
CA TYR A 417 -1.48 -12.60 27.66
C TYR A 417 -1.60 -11.23 26.99
N SER A 418 -0.56 -10.42 27.04
CA SER A 418 -0.48 -9.19 26.28
C SER A 418 0.96 -8.88 25.97
N SER A 419 1.26 -8.58 24.70
CA SER A 419 2.58 -8.14 24.28
C SER A 419 2.47 -6.80 23.57
N TYR A 420 3.36 -5.87 23.92
CA TYR A 420 3.56 -4.58 23.24
C TYR A 420 2.27 -3.76 23.05
N SER A 421 1.37 -3.81 24.03
CA SER A 421 0.07 -3.14 23.92
C SER A 421 -0.23 -2.21 25.10
N LEU A 422 0.21 -2.56 26.31
CA LEU A 422 -0.12 -1.80 27.52
C LEU A 422 0.67 -0.50 27.71
N HIS A 423 1.57 -0.17 26.80
CA HIS A 423 2.21 1.15 26.75
C HIS A 423 1.34 2.18 26.00
N TRP A 424 0.29 1.77 25.30
CA TRP A 424 -0.68 2.67 24.69
C TRP A 424 -1.69 3.18 25.70
N LEU A 425 -1.89 4.50 25.75
CA LEU A 425 -2.86 5.15 26.62
C LEU A 425 -4.28 5.05 26.04
N SER A 426 -5.28 5.17 26.90
CA SER A 426 -6.69 5.20 26.48
C SER A 426 -7.02 6.48 25.69
N GLN A 427 -6.28 7.55 25.94
CA GLN A 427 -6.40 8.85 25.30
C GLN A 427 -5.10 9.66 25.45
N VAL A 428 -4.98 10.72 24.65
CA VAL A 428 -3.94 11.75 24.86
C VAL A 428 -4.22 12.45 26.21
N PRO A 429 -3.21 12.66 27.07
CA PRO A 429 -3.40 13.40 28.31
C PRO A 429 -3.93 14.82 28.09
N GLU A 430 -4.78 15.30 29.00
CA GLU A 430 -5.24 16.69 28.99
C GLU A 430 -4.17 17.65 29.52
N GLY A 431 -4.23 18.93 29.13
CA GLY A 431 -3.31 19.96 29.64
C GLY A 431 -1.94 20.02 28.96
N LEU A 432 -1.86 19.60 27.69
CA LEU A 432 -0.62 19.54 26.89
C LEU A 432 -0.44 20.73 25.93
N GLU A 433 -1.24 21.79 26.06
CA GLU A 433 -1.27 22.93 25.13
C GLU A 433 0.06 23.70 25.08
N ASN A 434 0.91 23.55 26.12
CA ASN A 434 2.22 24.16 26.21
C ASN A 434 3.36 23.30 25.62
N ASN A 435 3.08 22.11 25.08
CA ASN A 435 4.07 21.25 24.43
C ASN A 435 4.30 21.63 22.94
N THR A 436 4.58 22.91 22.68
CA THR A 436 4.46 23.51 21.33
C THR A 436 5.45 23.00 20.28
N SER A 437 6.55 22.37 20.69
CA SER A 437 7.63 21.97 19.77
C SER A 437 7.90 20.47 19.77
N ASN A 438 7.06 19.67 20.43
CA ASN A 438 7.21 18.23 20.49
C ASN A 438 5.87 17.52 20.33
N ILE A 439 5.91 16.33 19.75
CA ILE A 439 4.73 15.46 19.62
C ILE A 439 4.62 14.44 20.77
N TYR A 440 5.56 14.50 21.71
CA TYR A 440 5.65 13.64 22.88
C TYR A 440 6.36 14.45 23.99
N PHE A 441 6.49 13.91 25.21
CA PHE A 441 7.36 14.57 26.18
C PHE A 441 8.84 14.39 25.77
N SER A 442 9.63 15.45 25.92
CA SER A 442 11.08 15.48 25.70
C SER A 442 11.76 16.28 26.81
N LYS A 443 13.11 16.28 26.86
CA LYS A 443 13.92 17.16 27.71
C LYS A 443 13.56 18.65 27.56
N THR A 444 13.03 19.03 26.40
CA THR A 444 12.62 20.41 26.09
C THR A 444 11.17 20.71 26.50
N SER A 445 10.41 19.70 26.90
CA SER A 445 9.01 19.86 27.31
C SER A 445 8.90 20.44 28.72
N PRO A 446 7.86 21.24 29.00
CA PRO A 446 7.52 21.66 30.36
C PRO A 446 7.28 20.47 31.32
N PRO A 447 7.62 20.56 32.62
CA PRO A 447 7.47 19.44 33.57
C PRO A 447 6.05 18.88 33.68
N ASN A 448 5.02 19.74 33.54
CA ASN A 448 3.61 19.32 33.60
C ASN A 448 3.23 18.33 32.49
N VAL A 449 3.94 18.34 31.36
CA VAL A 449 3.69 17.41 30.25
C VAL A 449 3.94 15.99 30.72
N PHE A 450 5.12 15.73 31.29
CA PHE A 450 5.46 14.40 31.79
C PHE A 450 4.52 13.95 32.92
N GLU A 451 4.19 14.85 33.86
CA GLU A 451 3.24 14.55 34.96
C GLU A 451 1.85 14.17 34.43
N ALA A 452 1.37 14.83 33.38
CA ALA A 452 0.09 14.51 32.74
C ALA A 452 0.11 13.10 32.12
N TYR A 453 1.19 12.76 31.40
CA TYR A 453 1.39 11.41 30.85
C TYR A 453 1.47 10.34 31.94
N GLN A 454 2.24 10.58 33.00
CA GLN A 454 2.38 9.67 34.14
C GLN A 454 1.04 9.43 34.83
N LYS A 455 0.26 10.50 35.05
CA LYS A 455 -1.08 10.43 35.65
C LYS A 455 -2.06 9.66 34.77
N GLN A 456 -2.05 9.91 33.46
CA GLN A 456 -2.90 9.21 32.50
C GLN A 456 -2.57 7.71 32.51
N TYR A 457 -1.29 7.34 32.44
CA TYR A 457 -0.85 5.95 32.51
C TYR A 457 -1.26 5.27 33.81
N ALA A 458 -1.06 5.91 34.97
CA ALA A 458 -1.44 5.34 36.26
C ALA A 458 -2.95 5.08 36.34
N SER A 459 -3.77 6.01 35.82
CA SER A 459 -5.22 5.84 35.74
C SER A 459 -5.61 4.68 34.82
N ASP A 460 -5.04 4.63 33.61
CA ASP A 460 -5.33 3.62 32.60
C ASP A 460 -4.93 2.22 33.07
N PHE A 461 -3.72 2.07 33.60
CA PHE A 461 -3.22 0.78 34.08
C PHE A 461 -3.98 0.30 35.32
N THR A 462 -4.36 1.20 36.23
CA THR A 462 -5.25 0.86 37.36
C THR A 462 -6.61 0.37 36.86
N LYS A 463 -7.22 1.07 35.90
CA LYS A 463 -8.50 0.67 35.29
C LYS A 463 -8.38 -0.71 34.62
N PHE A 464 -7.29 -0.95 33.90
CA PHE A 464 -7.00 -2.25 33.30
C PHE A 464 -7.00 -3.36 34.36
N LEU A 465 -6.27 -3.20 35.47
CA LEU A 465 -6.23 -4.18 36.55
C LEU A 465 -7.61 -4.42 37.17
N GLN A 466 -8.36 -3.36 37.50
CA GLN A 466 -9.71 -3.45 38.09
C GLN A 466 -10.73 -4.17 37.19
N VAL A 467 -10.59 -4.01 35.87
CA VAL A 467 -11.46 -4.67 34.89
C VAL A 467 -11.05 -6.13 34.76
N ARG A 468 -9.75 -6.41 34.65
CA ARG A 468 -9.23 -7.78 34.52
C ARG A 468 -9.44 -8.61 35.77
N SER A 469 -9.40 -8.03 36.96
CA SER A 469 -9.64 -8.75 38.22
C SER A 469 -11.05 -9.36 38.31
N LYS A 470 -12.03 -8.77 37.63
CA LYS A 470 -13.39 -9.32 37.53
C LYS A 470 -13.49 -10.47 36.55
N GLU A 471 -12.66 -10.47 35.50
CA GLU A 471 -12.75 -11.43 34.38
C GLU A 471 -11.87 -12.66 34.56
N VAL A 472 -10.76 -12.51 35.27
CA VAL A 472 -9.82 -13.59 35.56
C VAL A 472 -10.33 -14.43 36.74
N VAL A 473 -10.31 -15.76 36.60
CA VAL A 473 -10.69 -16.67 37.68
C VAL A 473 -9.76 -16.53 38.88
N SER A 474 -10.24 -16.85 40.09
CA SER A 474 -9.37 -16.98 41.27
C SER A 474 -8.26 -18.00 41.00
N GLY A 475 -6.99 -17.58 41.13
CA GLY A 475 -5.82 -18.40 40.78
C GLY A 475 -5.41 -18.34 39.30
N GLY A 476 -6.14 -17.58 38.48
CA GLY A 476 -5.78 -17.19 37.12
C GLY A 476 -4.51 -16.33 37.10
N ARG A 477 -3.85 -16.24 35.94
CA ARG A 477 -2.57 -15.52 35.79
C ARG A 477 -2.59 -14.55 34.61
N MET A 478 -1.75 -13.54 34.68
CA MET A 478 -1.49 -12.62 33.58
C MET A 478 0.01 -12.61 33.25
N VAL A 479 0.35 -12.60 31.96
CA VAL A 479 1.72 -12.44 31.47
C VAL A 479 1.74 -11.25 30.53
N LEU A 480 2.41 -10.17 30.94
CA LEU A 480 2.36 -8.87 30.30
C LEU A 480 3.76 -8.43 29.88
N THR A 481 3.96 -8.18 28.59
CA THR A 481 5.17 -7.56 28.04
C THR A 481 4.84 -6.20 27.44
N LEU A 482 5.54 -5.14 27.85
CA LEU A 482 5.35 -3.78 27.33
C LEU A 482 6.68 -3.05 27.23
N ILE A 483 6.70 -1.96 26.45
CA ILE A 483 7.85 -1.08 26.35
C ILE A 483 7.92 -0.26 27.63
N GLY A 484 9.02 -0.38 28.36
CA GLY A 484 9.30 0.39 29.57
C GLY A 484 10.63 1.13 29.46
N ARG A 485 11.00 1.87 30.49
CA ARG A 485 12.28 2.61 30.61
C ARG A 485 13.13 2.10 31.75
N SER A 486 14.46 2.15 31.60
CA SER A 486 15.41 1.63 32.60
C SER A 486 15.58 2.56 33.80
N PHE A 487 15.25 3.84 33.63
CA PHE A 487 15.49 4.88 34.63
C PHE A 487 14.17 5.52 35.09
N SER A 488 14.08 5.85 36.37
CA SER A 488 12.93 6.56 36.92
C SER A 488 12.79 7.95 36.31
N ASP A 489 13.92 8.62 36.09
CA ASP A 489 14.01 9.88 35.36
C ASP A 489 13.69 9.69 33.87
N PRO A 490 12.58 10.24 33.37
CA PRO A 490 12.15 10.10 31.98
C PRO A 490 13.02 10.89 30.99
N THR A 491 13.94 11.73 31.48
CA THR A 491 14.84 12.54 30.66
C THR A 491 16.14 11.82 30.32
N ILE A 492 16.38 10.62 30.86
CA ILE A 492 17.59 9.83 30.57
C ILE A 492 17.36 8.95 29.33
N ASP A 493 18.27 9.06 28.36
CA ASP A 493 18.12 8.55 26.98
C ASP A 493 18.18 7.01 26.87
N ASP A 494 17.03 6.34 26.92
CA ASP A 494 16.89 4.97 26.39
C ASP A 494 15.61 4.74 25.56
N CYS A 495 14.52 5.49 25.77
CA CYS A 495 13.21 5.18 25.18
C CYS A 495 12.48 6.33 24.44
N VAL A 496 13.02 7.56 24.46
CA VAL A 496 12.36 8.77 23.90
C VAL A 496 12.88 9.16 22.51
N ILE A 497 14.13 8.77 22.19
CA ILE A 497 14.86 9.14 20.97
C ILE A 497 14.07 8.97 19.65
N PRO A 498 13.33 7.87 19.41
CA PRO A 498 12.60 7.70 18.15
C PRO A 498 11.56 8.80 17.90
N TRP A 499 10.91 9.28 18.97
CA TRP A 499 9.86 10.30 18.89
C TRP A 499 10.46 11.70 18.72
N GLU A 500 11.66 11.94 19.26
CA GLU A 500 12.42 13.16 19.00
C GLU A 500 12.83 13.24 17.52
N ILE A 501 13.29 12.14 16.93
CA ILE A 501 13.63 12.08 15.49
C ILE A 501 12.39 12.34 14.62
N LEU A 502 11.23 11.77 14.99
CA LEU A 502 9.97 12.03 14.28
C LEU A 502 9.54 13.49 14.42
N THR A 503 9.66 14.07 15.61
CA THR A 503 9.39 15.49 15.86
C THR A 503 10.23 16.38 14.96
N LEU A 504 11.55 16.15 14.92
CA LEU A 504 12.47 16.92 14.08
C LEU A 504 12.10 16.81 12.60
N SER A 505 11.74 15.61 12.14
CA SER A 505 11.30 15.38 10.76
C SER A 505 10.03 16.18 10.43
N LEU A 506 9.05 16.24 11.33
CA LEU A 506 7.84 17.05 11.15
C LEU A 506 8.14 18.55 11.16
N LEU A 507 9.03 19.01 12.04
CA LEU A 507 9.46 20.41 12.08
C LEU A 507 10.19 20.83 10.81
N ASP A 508 10.95 19.94 10.17
CA ASP A 508 11.56 20.20 8.87
C ASP A 508 10.49 20.31 7.77
N LEU A 509 9.43 19.49 7.78
CA LEU A 509 8.29 19.66 6.87
C LEU A 509 7.55 20.99 7.09
N VAL A 510 7.48 21.50 8.32
CA VAL A 510 6.94 22.85 8.60
C VAL A 510 7.82 23.92 7.98
N LYS A 511 9.15 23.81 8.09
CA LYS A 511 10.09 24.76 7.45
C LYS A 511 9.98 24.73 5.94
N GLU A 512 9.69 23.57 5.35
CA GLU A 512 9.45 23.40 3.92
C GLU A 512 8.04 23.86 3.47
N GLY A 513 7.16 24.22 4.42
CA GLY A 513 5.80 24.68 4.14
C GLY A 513 4.82 23.55 3.78
N LEU A 514 5.19 22.28 4.03
CA LEU A 514 4.39 21.10 3.74
C LEU A 514 3.43 20.73 4.88
N VAL A 515 3.69 21.20 6.11
CA VAL A 515 2.85 20.99 7.30
C VAL A 515 2.65 22.33 8.01
N ARG A 516 1.47 22.59 8.59
CA ARG A 516 1.24 23.81 9.39
C ARG A 516 1.83 23.63 10.79
N GLU A 517 2.45 24.66 11.34
CA GLU A 517 2.97 24.64 12.71
C GLU A 517 1.88 24.31 13.75
N SER A 518 0.65 24.81 13.54
CA SER A 518 -0.50 24.50 14.39
C SER A 518 -0.82 23.00 14.44
N ASP A 519 -0.54 22.26 13.37
CA ASP A 519 -0.83 20.83 13.29
C ASP A 519 0.17 20.04 14.14
N ILE A 520 1.43 20.50 14.26
CA ILE A 520 2.39 19.93 15.22
C ILE A 520 1.97 20.25 16.65
N THR A 521 1.64 21.50 16.96
CA THR A 521 1.29 21.92 18.34
C THR A 521 0.08 21.19 18.92
N SER A 522 -0.80 20.68 18.05
CA SER A 522 -2.02 19.97 18.44
C SER A 522 -1.87 18.44 18.41
N PHE A 523 -0.72 17.91 18.00
CA PHE A 523 -0.47 16.47 17.93
C PHE A 523 0.35 15.99 19.12
N ASN A 524 -0.16 15.00 19.85
CA ASN A 524 0.59 14.33 20.92
C ASN A 524 0.37 12.80 20.83
N ILE A 525 1.42 12.01 21.00
CA ILE A 525 1.38 10.55 20.89
C ILE A 525 0.78 9.97 22.19
N PRO A 526 -0.35 9.22 22.15
CA PRO A 526 -0.99 8.63 23.33
C PRO A 526 -0.25 7.36 23.80
N MET A 527 1.00 7.51 24.22
CA MET A 527 1.85 6.40 24.65
C MET A 527 2.55 6.75 25.96
N TYR A 528 2.91 5.77 26.76
CA TYR A 528 3.75 5.96 27.94
C TYR A 528 4.64 4.74 28.21
N ASN A 529 5.92 5.00 28.45
CA ASN A 529 6.91 3.97 28.76
C ASN A 529 7.20 4.00 30.27
N PRO A 530 6.56 3.17 31.10
CA PRO A 530 6.75 3.18 32.55
C PRO A 530 8.10 2.58 32.97
N CYS A 531 8.57 2.93 34.17
CA CYS A 531 9.66 2.19 34.83
C CYS A 531 9.11 1.06 35.72
N GLU A 532 9.99 0.15 36.16
CA GLU A 532 9.57 -0.97 37.02
C GLU A 532 8.89 -0.53 38.31
N ASP A 533 9.37 0.55 38.94
CA ASP A 533 8.85 1.03 40.21
C ASP A 533 7.42 1.60 40.08
N GLU A 534 7.12 2.24 38.95
CA GLU A 534 5.76 2.72 38.65
C GLU A 534 4.79 1.54 38.52
N ILE A 535 5.18 0.49 37.80
CA ILE A 535 4.34 -0.71 37.63
C ILE A 535 4.11 -1.40 38.99
N LYS A 536 5.17 -1.64 39.77
CA LYS A 536 5.08 -2.26 41.11
C LYS A 536 4.13 -1.48 42.00
N THR A 537 4.32 -0.16 42.06
CA THR A 537 3.50 0.74 42.87
C THR A 537 2.03 0.68 42.48
N ILE A 538 1.70 0.68 41.18
CA ILE A 538 0.31 0.63 40.72
C ILE A 538 -0.33 -0.73 41.06
N VAL A 539 0.38 -1.84 40.83
CA VAL A 539 -0.12 -3.20 41.14
C VAL A 539 -0.37 -3.36 42.64
N GLU A 540 0.57 -2.92 43.47
CA GLU A 540 0.45 -2.97 44.93
C GLU A 540 -0.69 -2.10 45.46
N ASN A 541 -0.87 -0.89 44.91
CA ASN A 541 -1.93 0.03 45.33
C ASN A 541 -3.33 -0.42 44.90
N GLU A 542 -3.46 -1.03 43.72
CA GLU A 542 -4.75 -1.54 43.24
C GLU A 542 -5.15 -2.81 43.99
N GLY A 543 -4.20 -3.73 44.20
CA GLY A 543 -4.33 -4.84 45.15
C GLY A 543 -5.13 -6.07 44.69
N SER A 544 -5.66 -6.10 43.46
CA SER A 544 -6.40 -7.27 42.96
C SER A 544 -5.50 -8.42 42.48
N PHE A 545 -4.23 -8.14 42.17
CA PHE A 545 -3.26 -9.13 41.68
C PHE A 545 -1.97 -9.10 42.51
N SER A 546 -1.37 -10.27 42.72
CA SER A 546 -0.01 -10.38 43.26
C SER A 546 1.02 -10.36 42.13
N LEU A 547 2.10 -9.62 42.32
CA LEU A 547 3.22 -9.60 41.38
C LEU A 547 4.17 -10.77 41.66
N ASP A 548 4.20 -11.75 40.77
CA ASP A 548 5.08 -12.93 40.91
C ASP A 548 6.52 -12.62 40.47
N SER A 549 6.68 -12.01 39.29
CA SER A 549 7.98 -11.60 38.76
C SER A 549 7.86 -10.39 37.84
N ILE A 550 8.93 -9.61 37.77
CA ILE A 550 9.12 -8.50 36.84
C ILE A 550 10.58 -8.54 36.37
N THR A 551 10.80 -8.36 35.08
CA THR A 551 12.13 -8.43 34.48
C THR A 551 12.23 -7.47 33.33
N ALA A 552 13.18 -6.54 33.38
CA ALA A 552 13.55 -5.72 32.24
C ALA A 552 14.42 -6.48 31.25
N ILE A 553 14.02 -6.47 29.97
CA ILE A 553 14.77 -7.04 28.86
C ILE A 553 15.25 -5.89 27.98
N ARG A 554 16.57 -5.78 27.75
CA ARG A 554 17.16 -4.76 26.88
C ARG A 554 17.30 -5.28 25.46
N GLU A 555 16.66 -4.60 24.52
CA GLU A 555 16.76 -4.88 23.09
C GLU A 555 17.23 -3.66 22.30
N SER A 556 18.04 -3.89 21.26
CA SER A 556 18.45 -2.83 20.33
C SER A 556 17.28 -2.41 19.43
N TRP A 557 17.17 -1.10 19.23
CA TRP A 557 16.26 -0.52 18.23
C TRP A 557 16.66 -0.82 16.79
N VAL A 558 17.88 -1.30 16.54
CA VAL A 558 18.37 -1.71 15.22
C VAL A 558 18.72 -3.21 15.28
N PRO A 559 18.21 -4.06 14.37
CA PRO A 559 18.63 -5.46 14.32
C PRO A 559 20.14 -5.47 14.00
N TYR A 560 20.94 -6.02 14.92
CA TYR A 560 22.40 -6.12 14.90
C TYR A 560 23.19 -4.84 15.19
N ASP A 561 23.80 -4.84 16.36
CA ASP A 561 25.03 -4.09 16.62
C ASP A 561 26.21 -5.01 16.27
N THR A 562 26.86 -4.79 15.12
CA THR A 562 28.15 -5.40 14.81
C THR A 562 29.22 -4.32 14.82
N ASP A 563 30.20 -4.52 15.70
CA ASP A 563 31.44 -3.80 15.94
C ASP A 563 31.83 -2.70 14.92
N TYR A 564 31.88 -1.45 15.40
CA TYR A 564 32.05 -0.18 14.67
C TYR A 564 33.44 0.05 14.04
N THR A 565 34.18 -0.98 13.66
CA THR A 565 35.61 -0.86 13.33
C THR A 565 35.95 -0.65 11.85
N ASN A 566 34.98 -0.64 10.91
CA ASN A 566 35.26 -0.50 9.47
C ASN A 566 34.54 0.69 8.76
N PRO A 567 35.26 1.78 8.40
CA PRO A 567 34.65 3.03 7.90
C PRO A 567 34.00 2.97 6.50
N CYS A 568 34.40 2.04 5.62
CA CYS A 568 33.85 1.98 4.25
C CYS A 568 32.53 1.20 4.15
N ALA A 569 32.28 0.23 5.04
CA ALA A 569 31.00 -0.48 5.15
C ALA A 569 29.92 0.35 5.87
N PHE A 570 30.34 1.41 6.56
CA PHE A 570 29.51 2.25 7.43
C PHE A 570 28.35 2.96 6.70
N LYS A 571 28.54 3.40 5.46
CA LYS A 571 27.52 4.18 4.73
C LYS A 571 26.35 3.35 4.19
N GLU A 572 26.61 2.13 3.71
CA GLU A 572 25.57 1.28 3.12
C GLU A 572 24.77 0.52 4.18
N LEU A 573 25.42 0.09 5.28
CA LEU A 573 24.74 -0.48 6.45
C LEU A 573 23.90 0.57 7.19
N SER A 574 24.40 1.79 7.41
CA SER A 574 23.64 2.86 8.08
C SER A 574 22.38 3.30 7.32
N LEU A 575 22.43 3.36 5.99
CA LEU A 575 21.25 3.65 5.15
C LEU A 575 20.15 2.58 5.31
N ARG A 576 20.53 1.30 5.41
CA ARG A 576 19.58 0.19 5.59
C ARG A 576 19.00 0.13 7.01
N HIS A 577 19.82 0.39 8.03
CA HIS A 577 19.35 0.51 9.41
C HIS A 577 18.33 1.64 9.57
N GLY A 578 18.58 2.80 8.94
CA GLY A 578 17.62 3.90 8.89
C GLY A 578 16.31 3.53 8.18
N GLU A 579 16.39 2.84 7.03
CA GLU A 579 15.19 2.43 6.30
C GLU A 579 14.35 1.39 7.07
N ASN A 580 14.98 0.50 7.83
CA ASN A 580 14.27 -0.49 8.65
C ASN A 580 13.63 0.14 9.88
N ALA A 581 14.35 1.04 10.58
CA ALA A 581 13.78 1.82 11.67
C ALA A 581 12.58 2.64 11.19
N LYS A 582 12.69 3.30 10.02
CA LYS A 582 11.60 4.04 9.38
C LYS A 582 10.39 3.18 9.08
N LYS A 583 10.56 1.98 8.50
CA LYS A 583 9.44 1.07 8.21
C LYS A 583 8.70 0.64 9.47
N MET A 584 9.43 0.35 10.54
CA MET A 584 8.83 0.00 11.84
C MET A 584 8.07 1.18 12.43
N VAL A 585 8.69 2.36 12.50
CA VAL A 585 8.04 3.59 12.99
C VAL A 585 6.79 3.90 12.15
N ARG A 586 6.87 3.75 10.82
CA ARG A 586 5.73 3.93 9.93
C ARG A 586 4.60 2.95 10.26
N ALA A 587 4.88 1.65 10.38
CA ALA A 587 3.85 0.66 10.69
C ALA A 587 3.09 0.96 12.00
N VAL A 588 3.77 1.56 12.98
CA VAL A 588 3.18 1.95 14.27
C VAL A 588 2.45 3.29 14.19
N MET A 589 3.06 4.31 13.55
CA MET A 589 2.59 5.69 13.63
C MET A 589 1.74 6.14 12.44
N GLU A 590 1.79 5.46 11.30
CA GLU A 590 1.07 5.85 10.08
C GLU A 590 -0.44 6.08 10.33
N PRO A 591 -1.16 5.23 11.09
CA PRO A 591 -2.58 5.49 11.36
C PRO A 591 -2.82 6.81 12.10
N LEU A 592 -2.01 7.13 13.10
CA LEU A 592 -2.13 8.36 13.89
C LEU A 592 -1.72 9.60 13.08
N LEU A 593 -0.61 9.49 12.33
CA LEU A 593 -0.12 10.58 11.49
C LEU A 593 -1.08 10.86 10.32
N ALA A 594 -1.60 9.83 9.67
CA ALA A 594 -2.55 9.99 8.57
C ALA A 594 -3.87 10.59 9.05
N ALA A 595 -4.38 10.18 10.22
CA ALA A 595 -5.59 10.76 10.79
C ALA A 595 -5.41 12.23 11.19
N HIS A 596 -4.23 12.60 11.71
CA HIS A 596 -4.00 13.97 12.20
C HIS A 596 -3.54 14.94 11.12
N PHE A 597 -2.60 14.52 10.27
CA PHE A 597 -1.98 15.35 9.23
C PHE A 597 -2.58 15.13 7.84
N GLY A 598 -3.23 13.99 7.60
CA GLY A 598 -3.92 13.67 6.33
C GLY A 598 -5.36 14.17 6.26
N ARG A 599 -5.68 15.30 6.91
CA ARG A 599 -7.06 15.83 6.92
C ARG A 599 -7.41 16.44 5.57
N PHE A 600 -8.10 15.68 4.72
CA PHE A 600 -8.49 16.14 3.39
C PHE A 600 -9.67 17.14 3.41
N VAL A 601 -10.40 17.23 4.53
CA VAL A 601 -11.58 18.07 4.71
C VAL A 601 -11.59 18.71 6.10
N GLU A 602 -11.69 20.03 6.17
CA GLU A 602 -11.75 20.77 7.44
C GLU A 602 -12.95 21.71 7.50
N LYS A 603 -13.51 21.92 8.70
CA LYS A 603 -14.46 23.01 8.89
C LYS A 603 -13.68 24.35 8.80
N PRO A 604 -14.23 25.37 8.13
CA PRO A 604 -13.56 26.66 8.04
C PRO A 604 -13.32 27.23 9.44
N LYS A 605 -12.08 27.63 9.72
CA LYS A 605 -11.69 28.24 11.01
C LYS A 605 -12.40 29.58 11.23
N HIS A 606 -12.70 30.31 10.15
CA HIS A 606 -13.36 31.61 10.18
C HIS A 606 -14.35 31.73 9.02
N ASP A 607 -15.47 32.44 9.22
CA ASP A 607 -16.50 32.66 8.18
C ASP A 607 -15.96 33.30 6.88
N TRP A 608 -14.84 34.02 6.97
CA TRP A 608 -14.22 34.70 5.84
C TRP A 608 -13.20 33.84 5.08
N SER A 609 -12.72 32.71 5.62
CA SER A 609 -11.61 31.94 5.04
C SER A 609 -11.94 31.32 3.68
N LEU A 610 -13.23 31.14 3.38
CA LEU A 610 -13.72 30.56 2.13
C LEU A 610 -14.31 31.60 1.17
N CYS A 611 -13.94 32.87 1.34
CA CYS A 611 -14.34 33.95 0.44
C CYS A 611 -13.59 33.90 -0.90
N ARG A 612 -14.24 34.38 -1.96
CA ARG A 612 -13.68 34.33 -3.34
C ARG A 612 -12.33 35.03 -3.55
N HIS A 613 -11.98 36.00 -2.72
CA HIS A 613 -10.70 36.71 -2.81
C HIS A 613 -9.52 35.93 -2.18
N LEU A 614 -9.81 34.79 -1.53
CA LEU A 614 -8.81 33.87 -0.99
C LEU A 614 -8.62 32.63 -1.86
N PHE A 615 -9.33 32.55 -2.99
CA PHE A 615 -9.21 31.46 -3.98
C PHE A 615 -9.30 30.04 -3.37
N PRO A 616 -10.34 29.72 -2.57
CA PRO A 616 -10.38 28.48 -1.82
C PRO A 616 -10.65 27.26 -2.71
N SER A 617 -10.07 26.13 -2.31
CA SER A 617 -10.62 24.80 -2.59
C SER A 617 -11.61 24.46 -1.48
N LYS A 618 -12.86 24.16 -1.83
CA LYS A 618 -13.94 23.92 -0.86
C LYS A 618 -15.02 22.99 -1.37
N ALA A 619 -15.71 22.33 -0.45
CA ALA A 619 -16.90 21.52 -0.69
C ALA A 619 -18.12 22.10 0.02
N GLY A 620 -19.28 22.06 -0.64
CA GLY A 620 -20.52 22.57 -0.09
C GLY A 620 -20.56 24.09 0.10
N GLY A 621 -21.59 24.58 0.80
CA GLY A 621 -21.86 26.02 0.92
C GLY A 621 -22.23 26.69 -0.41
N THR A 622 -21.74 27.92 -0.62
CA THR A 622 -21.93 28.67 -1.88
C THR A 622 -20.64 28.81 -2.68
N PRO A 623 -20.69 28.84 -4.03
CA PRO A 623 -19.49 28.99 -4.85
C PRO A 623 -18.78 30.32 -4.60
N ALA A 624 -17.47 30.24 -4.42
CA ALA A 624 -16.57 31.37 -4.45
C ALA A 624 -16.19 31.66 -5.92
N TRP A 625 -17.12 32.30 -6.64
CA TRP A 625 -16.99 32.59 -8.08
C TRP A 625 -15.76 33.42 -8.41
N LEU A 626 -14.95 32.95 -9.37
CA LEU A 626 -13.73 33.60 -9.82
C LEU A 626 -14.04 34.89 -10.61
N ASP A 627 -14.78 34.82 -11.71
CA ASP A 627 -15.45 35.99 -12.30
C ASP A 627 -16.83 36.15 -11.64
N PRO A 628 -17.05 37.13 -10.77
CA PRO A 628 -18.30 37.27 -10.02
C PRO A 628 -19.42 37.94 -10.84
N VAL A 629 -19.16 38.38 -12.07
CA VAL A 629 -20.10 39.14 -12.91
C VAL A 629 -20.67 38.25 -14.02
N ASN A 630 -19.79 37.55 -14.73
CA ASN A 630 -20.12 36.79 -15.94
C ASN A 630 -20.40 35.31 -15.63
N LEU A 631 -21.33 35.06 -14.72
CA LEU A 631 -21.70 33.70 -14.30
C LEU A 631 -22.36 32.90 -15.44
N PRO A 632 -22.27 31.55 -15.44
CA PRO A 632 -23.06 30.72 -16.33
C PRO A 632 -24.56 31.02 -16.20
N THR A 633 -25.30 30.99 -17.31
CA THR A 633 -26.74 31.32 -17.37
C THR A 633 -27.52 30.36 -18.28
N GLY A 634 -28.85 30.44 -18.24
CA GLY A 634 -29.73 29.64 -19.08
C GLY A 634 -29.69 28.16 -18.75
N ASN A 635 -29.65 27.30 -19.78
CA ASN A 635 -29.68 25.84 -19.63
C ASN A 635 -28.40 25.26 -18.99
N SER A 636 -27.29 26.01 -18.98
CA SER A 636 -26.04 25.58 -18.34
C SER A 636 -26.19 25.41 -16.82
N CYS A 637 -27.11 26.15 -16.20
CA CYS A 637 -27.40 26.08 -14.76
C CYS A 637 -28.35 24.94 -14.37
N LEU A 638 -28.97 24.26 -15.35
CA LEU A 638 -30.03 23.29 -15.14
C LEU A 638 -29.53 21.87 -15.37
N CYS A 639 -30.12 20.90 -14.66
CA CYS A 639 -29.99 19.49 -14.97
C CYS A 639 -30.74 19.19 -16.28
N ASP A 640 -30.08 18.51 -17.22
CA ASP A 640 -30.70 18.23 -18.52
C ASP A 640 -31.81 17.16 -18.44
N ILE A 641 -31.90 16.46 -17.29
CA ILE A 641 -32.84 15.37 -17.07
C ILE A 641 -34.14 15.87 -16.43
N CYS A 642 -34.05 16.60 -15.31
CA CYS A 642 -35.23 17.09 -14.58
C CYS A 642 -35.52 18.58 -14.82
N GLY A 643 -34.62 19.33 -15.45
CA GLY A 643 -34.77 20.76 -15.70
C GLY A 643 -34.57 21.65 -14.47
N GLU A 644 -34.17 21.07 -13.34
CA GLU A 644 -33.97 21.81 -12.08
C GLU A 644 -32.58 22.44 -11.99
N PRO A 645 -32.42 23.59 -11.30
CA PRO A 645 -31.11 24.17 -11.08
C PRO A 645 -30.18 23.20 -10.35
N LEU A 646 -28.97 23.04 -10.87
CA LEU A 646 -27.93 22.22 -10.25
C LEU A 646 -27.45 22.86 -8.94
N ARG A 647 -27.08 22.02 -7.99
CA ARG A 647 -26.54 22.42 -6.69
C ARG A 647 -25.02 22.42 -6.73
N PHE A 648 -24.39 23.40 -6.08
CA PHE A 648 -22.94 23.48 -5.95
C PHE A 648 -22.41 22.32 -5.11
N LEU A 649 -21.49 21.53 -5.67
CA LEU A 649 -20.86 20.39 -5.02
C LEU A 649 -19.54 20.78 -4.38
N LEU A 650 -18.59 21.21 -5.19
CA LEU A 650 -17.27 21.66 -4.74
C LEU A 650 -16.62 22.57 -5.77
N GLN A 651 -15.55 23.23 -5.36
CA GLN A 651 -14.59 23.86 -6.25
C GLN A 651 -13.16 23.50 -5.85
N ALA A 652 -12.28 23.42 -6.84
CA ALA A 652 -10.85 23.20 -6.65
C ALA A 652 -10.06 24.34 -7.30
N TYR A 653 -9.22 25.02 -6.52
CA TYR A 653 -8.25 25.98 -7.03
C TYR A 653 -7.03 25.24 -7.58
N ALA A 654 -6.81 25.39 -8.89
CA ALA A 654 -5.91 24.56 -9.68
C ALA A 654 -5.14 25.44 -10.70
N PRO A 655 -4.29 26.37 -10.22
CA PRO A 655 -3.53 27.28 -11.07
C PRO A 655 -2.50 26.52 -11.92
N LEU A 656 -2.15 27.08 -13.07
CA LEU A 656 -1.14 26.53 -13.97
C LEU A 656 -0.08 27.60 -14.27
N SER A 657 1.19 27.25 -14.10
CA SER A 657 2.33 28.18 -14.19
C SER A 657 2.82 28.42 -15.62
N ASP A 658 2.44 27.55 -16.54
CA ASP A 658 2.80 27.55 -17.97
C ASP A 658 2.05 28.61 -18.78
N LYS A 659 0.99 29.22 -18.24
CA LYS A 659 0.18 30.22 -18.95
C LYS A 659 -0.31 31.34 -18.03
N ASP A 660 -0.12 32.59 -18.45
CA ASP A 660 -0.51 33.75 -17.65
C ASP A 660 -2.02 33.81 -17.39
N SER A 661 -2.85 33.46 -18.37
CA SER A 661 -4.31 33.49 -18.23
C SER A 661 -4.88 32.43 -17.27
N THR A 662 -4.04 31.52 -16.76
CA THR A 662 -4.40 30.48 -15.78
C THR A 662 -3.78 30.74 -14.41
N PHE A 663 -3.24 31.94 -14.18
CA PHE A 663 -2.66 32.34 -12.89
C PHE A 663 -3.64 32.09 -11.74
N HIS A 664 -4.89 32.52 -11.92
CA HIS A 664 -6.01 32.00 -11.15
C HIS A 664 -6.81 31.06 -12.04
N ARG A 665 -6.91 29.79 -11.68
CA ARG A 665 -7.73 28.82 -12.39
C ARG A 665 -8.49 27.99 -11.37
N THR A 666 -9.81 27.90 -11.53
CA THR A 666 -10.69 27.22 -10.59
C THR A 666 -11.69 26.36 -11.34
N LEU A 667 -11.86 25.13 -10.86
CA LEU A 667 -12.82 24.17 -11.39
C LEU A 667 -14.00 24.09 -10.44
N PHE A 668 -15.21 24.25 -10.96
CA PHE A 668 -16.45 24.26 -10.20
C PHE A 668 -17.30 23.06 -10.63
N VAL A 669 -17.79 22.28 -9.67
CA VAL A 669 -18.62 21.10 -9.94
C VAL A 669 -20.02 21.33 -9.38
N PHE A 670 -21.02 21.05 -10.21
CA PHE A 670 -22.43 21.17 -9.85
C PHE A 670 -23.16 19.88 -10.18
N MET A 671 -24.12 19.48 -9.34
CA MET A 671 -24.88 18.25 -9.57
C MET A 671 -26.35 18.35 -9.19
N CYS A 672 -27.15 17.46 -9.79
CA CYS A 672 -28.52 17.21 -9.38
C CYS A 672 -28.54 16.33 -8.12
N THR A 673 -29.32 16.69 -7.12
CA THR A 673 -29.46 15.90 -5.88
C THR A 673 -30.46 14.74 -6.01
N SER A 674 -30.96 14.46 -7.22
CA SER A 674 -31.91 13.38 -7.47
C SER A 674 -31.18 12.12 -7.89
N MET A 675 -31.22 11.07 -7.06
CA MET A 675 -30.57 9.79 -7.39
C MET A 675 -31.09 9.20 -8.71
N SER A 676 -32.36 9.41 -9.04
CA SER A 676 -32.93 9.02 -10.34
C SER A 676 -32.31 9.75 -11.54
N CYS A 677 -31.91 11.01 -11.38
CA CYS A 677 -31.19 11.74 -12.43
C CYS A 677 -29.77 11.20 -12.58
N LEU A 678 -29.11 10.88 -11.48
CA LEU A 678 -27.75 10.36 -11.49
C LEU A 678 -27.68 8.95 -12.11
N LEU A 679 -28.62 8.06 -11.75
CA LEU A 679 -28.81 6.75 -12.39
C LEU A 679 -29.05 6.88 -13.89
N ARG A 680 -29.90 7.82 -14.30
CA ARG A 680 -30.17 8.06 -15.71
C ARG A 680 -28.95 8.64 -16.44
N ASP A 681 -28.18 9.52 -15.82
CA ASP A 681 -26.93 10.06 -16.39
C ASP A 681 -25.93 8.93 -16.65
N GLN A 682 -25.66 8.07 -15.66
CA GLN A 682 -24.81 6.88 -15.86
C GLN A 682 -25.32 5.99 -17.00
N HIS A 683 -26.63 5.72 -17.04
CA HIS A 683 -27.21 4.93 -18.12
C HIS A 683 -27.04 5.59 -19.50
N GLU A 684 -27.15 6.92 -19.61
CA GLU A 684 -26.86 7.64 -20.85
C GLU A 684 -25.36 7.67 -21.19
N GLN A 685 -24.45 7.65 -20.19
CA GLN A 685 -23.00 7.53 -20.39
C GLN A 685 -22.61 6.19 -21.04
N TRP A 686 -23.36 5.12 -20.78
CA TRP A 686 -23.07 3.78 -21.32
C TRP A 686 -23.64 3.52 -22.72
N LYS A 687 -24.39 4.45 -23.31
CA LYS A 687 -24.89 4.31 -24.68
C LYS A 687 -23.81 4.70 -25.69
N HIS A 688 -23.54 3.85 -26.68
CA HIS A 688 -22.67 4.21 -27.80
C HIS A 688 -23.31 5.31 -28.67
N HIS A 689 -22.59 6.42 -28.90
CA HIS A 689 -22.98 7.57 -29.73
C HIS A 689 -24.27 8.31 -29.29
N PRO A 690 -24.30 8.94 -28.10
CA PRO A 690 -25.42 9.77 -27.71
C PRO A 690 -25.43 11.08 -28.52
N GLU A 691 -26.42 11.28 -29.40
CA GLU A 691 -26.56 12.50 -30.22
C GLU A 691 -26.72 13.78 -29.37
N LYS A 692 -27.25 13.66 -28.14
CA LYS A 692 -27.25 14.68 -27.07
C LYS A 692 -27.29 13.99 -25.69
N GLY A 693 -26.14 13.84 -25.04
CA GLY A 693 -26.08 13.28 -23.68
C GLY A 693 -26.73 14.23 -22.67
N SER A 694 -27.81 13.79 -22.00
CA SER A 694 -28.41 14.55 -20.90
C SER A 694 -27.57 14.38 -19.64
N ARG A 695 -27.05 15.47 -19.06
CA ARG A 695 -26.18 15.43 -17.88
C ARG A 695 -26.87 15.90 -16.60
N SER A 696 -26.57 15.20 -15.52
CA SER A 696 -26.95 15.51 -14.15
C SER A 696 -25.82 16.18 -13.36
N ILE A 697 -24.59 16.11 -13.87
CA ILE A 697 -23.39 16.78 -13.33
C ILE A 697 -22.82 17.70 -14.41
N LYS A 698 -22.45 18.92 -14.04
CA LYS A 698 -21.78 19.89 -14.93
C LYS A 698 -20.56 20.48 -14.24
N VAL A 699 -19.48 20.63 -15.02
CA VAL A 699 -18.20 21.16 -14.54
C VAL A 699 -17.86 22.41 -15.32
N PHE A 700 -17.42 23.45 -14.62
CA PHE A 700 -17.01 24.71 -15.22
C PHE A 700 -15.60 25.09 -14.80
N ARG A 701 -14.78 25.49 -15.76
CA ARG A 701 -13.46 26.06 -15.55
C ARG A 701 -13.50 27.57 -15.71
N GLY A 702 -13.24 28.29 -14.62
CA GLY A 702 -12.97 29.72 -14.63
C GLY A 702 -11.47 29.97 -14.61
N GLN A 703 -11.00 30.99 -15.32
CA GLN A 703 -9.60 31.39 -15.28
C GLN A 703 -9.45 32.91 -15.40
N LEU A 704 -8.45 33.47 -14.72
CA LEU A 704 -8.09 34.88 -14.79
C LEU A 704 -6.56 35.04 -14.75
N PRO A 705 -6.01 36.03 -15.48
CA PRO A 705 -4.62 36.42 -15.30
C PRO A 705 -4.38 37.09 -13.95
N ARG A 706 -3.11 37.18 -13.55
CA ARG A 706 -2.70 37.81 -12.29
C ARG A 706 -3.24 39.23 -12.15
N ASN A 707 -3.11 40.03 -13.21
CA ASN A 707 -3.67 41.37 -13.26
C ASN A 707 -5.08 41.28 -13.87
N ASN A 708 -6.09 41.45 -13.02
CA ASN A 708 -7.49 41.40 -13.43
C ASN A 708 -8.32 42.45 -12.68
N GLN A 709 -9.57 42.65 -13.10
CA GLN A 709 -10.46 43.69 -12.56
C GLN A 709 -11.16 43.31 -11.23
N PHE A 710 -10.99 42.08 -10.74
CA PHE A 710 -11.77 41.56 -9.62
C PHE A 710 -10.95 41.38 -8.33
N TYR A 711 -9.65 41.13 -8.45
CA TYR A 711 -8.74 40.77 -7.35
C TYR A 711 -7.44 41.57 -7.40
N SER A 712 -6.82 41.73 -6.24
CA SER A 712 -5.48 42.31 -6.13
C SER A 712 -4.44 41.40 -6.79
N SER A 713 -3.38 42.00 -7.36
CA SER A 713 -2.21 41.27 -7.86
C SER A 713 -1.22 40.88 -6.75
N GLU A 714 -1.43 41.41 -5.54
CA GLU A 714 -0.72 41.07 -4.31
C GLU A 714 -1.41 39.90 -3.58
N ALA A 715 -0.62 39.11 -2.86
CA ALA A 715 -1.13 37.98 -2.09
C ALA A 715 -2.03 38.46 -0.93
N PRO A 716 -3.12 37.74 -0.60
CA PRO A 716 -3.94 38.04 0.58
C PRO A 716 -3.13 37.95 1.86
N LYS A 717 -3.45 38.80 2.84
CA LYS A 717 -2.79 38.82 4.16
C LYS A 717 -3.31 37.72 5.09
N ASN A 718 -4.47 37.15 4.78
CA ASN A 718 -5.11 36.08 5.58
C ASN A 718 -5.40 36.49 7.04
N ASP A 719 -5.66 37.78 7.27
CA ASP A 719 -6.02 38.35 8.58
C ASP A 719 -7.49 38.82 8.64
N GLY A 720 -8.28 38.52 7.61
CA GLY A 720 -9.66 38.95 7.45
C GLY A 720 -9.84 40.42 7.02
N SER A 721 -8.76 41.17 6.78
CA SER A 721 -8.83 42.56 6.30
C SER A 721 -9.02 42.68 4.78
N ASP A 722 -8.72 41.61 4.05
CA ASP A 722 -8.80 41.55 2.59
C ASP A 722 -10.24 41.71 2.09
N LYS A 723 -10.41 42.49 1.01
CA LYS A 723 -11.72 42.72 0.38
C LYS A 723 -11.62 42.61 -1.13
N PRO A 724 -12.65 42.09 -1.81
CA PRO A 724 -12.68 42.06 -3.26
C PRO A 724 -12.80 43.48 -3.86
N LEU A 725 -12.20 43.71 -5.03
CA LEU A 725 -12.12 45.04 -5.66
C LEU A 725 -13.38 45.46 -6.44
N GLY A 726 -14.36 44.56 -6.62
CA GLY A 726 -15.55 44.79 -7.44
C GLY A 726 -16.84 44.17 -6.90
N THR A 727 -17.98 44.70 -7.35
CA THR A 727 -19.31 44.26 -6.95
C THR A 727 -19.67 42.91 -7.60
N ALA A 728 -20.21 41.98 -6.82
CA ALA A 728 -20.63 40.67 -7.33
C ALA A 728 -22.04 40.71 -7.94
N ALA A 729 -22.32 39.78 -8.86
CA ALA A 729 -23.67 39.58 -9.38
C ALA A 729 -24.66 39.24 -8.25
N SER A 730 -25.89 39.74 -8.36
CA SER A 730 -26.93 39.38 -7.39
C SER A 730 -27.38 37.94 -7.58
N LEU A 731 -27.05 37.09 -6.60
CA LEU A 731 -27.32 35.67 -6.63
C LEU A 731 -28.77 35.36 -6.21
N CYS A 732 -29.20 34.15 -6.52
CA CYS A 732 -30.49 33.60 -6.12
C CYS A 732 -30.61 33.57 -4.59
N SER A 733 -31.63 34.23 -4.05
CA SER A 733 -31.93 34.30 -2.60
C SER A 733 -32.33 32.97 -1.97
N TRP A 734 -32.50 31.90 -2.76
CA TRP A 734 -32.80 30.56 -2.25
C TRP A 734 -31.58 29.64 -2.21
N CYS A 735 -30.83 29.54 -3.32
CA CYS A 735 -29.70 28.60 -3.41
C CYS A 735 -28.33 29.28 -3.27
N GLY A 736 -28.23 30.60 -3.38
CA GLY A 736 -26.97 31.34 -3.34
C GLY A 736 -25.99 31.00 -4.47
N THR A 737 -26.36 30.15 -5.43
CA THR A 737 -25.44 29.61 -6.45
C THR A 737 -25.43 30.44 -7.73
N TRP A 738 -26.60 30.57 -8.35
CA TRP A 738 -26.77 31.10 -9.70
C TRP A 738 -27.26 32.54 -9.69
N LYS A 739 -27.06 33.27 -10.80
CA LYS A 739 -27.58 34.62 -10.99
C LYS A 739 -29.11 34.65 -10.83
N GLY A 740 -29.60 35.61 -10.05
CA GLY A 740 -31.01 35.76 -9.73
C GLY A 740 -31.75 36.65 -10.73
N ASP A 741 -31.96 36.18 -11.95
CA ASP A 741 -32.58 36.98 -13.02
C ASP A 741 -34.07 37.28 -12.80
N LYS A 742 -34.76 36.50 -11.97
CA LYS A 742 -36.18 36.69 -11.65
C LYS A 742 -36.31 37.46 -10.34
N VAL A 743 -36.93 38.64 -10.38
CA VAL A 743 -37.13 39.47 -9.19
C VAL A 743 -38.53 39.26 -8.63
N CYS A 744 -38.66 39.19 -7.30
CA CYS A 744 -39.97 39.18 -6.64
C CYS A 744 -40.72 40.48 -6.98
N SER A 745 -41.91 40.37 -7.57
CA SER A 745 -42.70 41.53 -7.99
C SER A 745 -43.15 42.42 -6.83
N ASN A 746 -43.24 41.86 -5.62
CA ASN A 746 -43.71 42.52 -4.41
C ASN A 746 -42.58 43.34 -3.75
N CYS A 747 -41.61 42.67 -3.10
CA CYS A 747 -40.52 43.38 -2.41
C CYS A 747 -39.43 43.96 -3.31
N LYS A 748 -39.32 43.53 -4.58
CA LYS A 748 -38.25 43.88 -5.53
C LYS A 748 -36.80 43.59 -5.07
N ARG A 749 -36.62 42.94 -3.92
CA ARG A 749 -35.30 42.63 -3.31
C ARG A 749 -34.90 41.17 -3.49
N ALA A 750 -35.82 40.23 -3.27
CA ALA A 750 -35.53 38.82 -3.47
C ALA A 750 -35.40 38.48 -4.96
N ARG A 751 -34.38 37.70 -5.29
CA ARG A 751 -34.00 37.34 -6.65
C ARG A 751 -33.88 35.82 -6.78
N TYR A 752 -34.22 35.27 -7.95
CA TYR A 752 -34.33 33.82 -8.14
C TYR A 752 -33.78 33.39 -9.49
N CYS A 753 -33.02 32.30 -9.51
CA CYS A 753 -32.54 31.71 -10.76
C CYS A 753 -33.66 30.93 -11.49
N SER A 754 -34.62 30.34 -10.77
CA SER A 754 -35.73 29.59 -11.35
C SER A 754 -37.08 29.93 -10.71
N LYS A 755 -38.17 29.66 -11.45
CA LYS A 755 -39.54 29.80 -10.92
C LYS A 755 -39.79 28.84 -9.76
N LYS A 756 -39.18 27.66 -9.78
CA LYS A 756 -39.31 26.68 -8.70
C LYS A 756 -38.62 27.16 -7.42
N HIS A 757 -37.41 27.69 -7.50
CA HIS A 757 -36.73 28.29 -6.34
C HIS A 757 -37.53 29.45 -5.75
N GLN A 758 -38.16 30.26 -6.60
CA GLN A 758 -39.10 31.29 -6.14
C GLN A 758 -40.31 30.68 -5.40
N ALA A 759 -40.96 29.66 -5.97
CA ALA A 759 -42.13 29.02 -5.37
C ALA A 759 -41.80 28.33 -4.04
N ILE A 760 -40.70 27.58 -3.98
CA ILE A 760 -40.25 26.90 -2.76
C ILE A 760 -39.92 27.95 -1.69
N HIS A 761 -39.09 28.94 -2.00
CA HIS A 761 -38.71 29.97 -1.03
C HIS A 761 -39.94 30.76 -0.56
N TRP A 762 -40.89 31.07 -1.46
CA TRP A 762 -42.17 31.70 -1.10
C TRP A 762 -42.94 30.87 -0.07
N SER A 763 -43.05 29.56 -0.29
CA SER A 763 -43.78 28.66 0.61
C SER A 763 -43.09 28.45 1.95
N SER A 764 -41.75 28.47 2.00
CA SER A 764 -40.98 28.10 3.19
C SER A 764 -40.63 29.27 4.11
N ALA A 765 -40.28 30.44 3.55
CA ALA A 765 -39.80 31.57 4.37
C ALA A 765 -40.13 32.96 3.79
N HIS A 766 -40.01 33.14 2.47
CA HIS A 766 -40.06 34.47 1.86
C HIS A 766 -41.42 35.15 1.99
N LYS A 767 -42.55 34.41 2.06
CA LYS A 767 -43.88 35.04 2.21
C LYS A 767 -43.98 35.93 3.46
N LEU A 768 -43.35 35.52 4.57
CA LEU A 768 -43.29 36.31 5.81
C LEU A 768 -42.27 37.44 5.68
N GLN A 769 -41.05 37.14 5.21
CA GLN A 769 -39.98 38.12 5.02
C GLN A 769 -40.37 39.24 4.06
N CYS A 770 -41.10 38.93 3.00
CA CYS A 770 -41.56 39.87 1.99
C CYS A 770 -42.46 40.95 2.60
N ARG A 771 -43.36 40.59 3.51
CA ARG A 771 -44.26 41.53 4.19
C ARG A 771 -43.50 42.45 5.15
N THR A 772 -42.52 41.90 5.88
CA THR A 772 -41.66 42.70 6.77
C THR A 772 -40.84 43.73 6.00
N ILE A 773 -40.31 43.34 4.82
CA ILE A 773 -39.56 44.24 3.93
C ILE A 773 -40.45 45.37 3.40
N GLU A 774 -41.71 45.09 3.07
CA GLU A 774 -42.68 46.11 2.66
C GLU A 774 -43.01 47.08 3.81
N THR A 775 -43.18 46.56 5.01
CA THR A 775 -43.51 47.38 6.20
C THR A 775 -42.36 48.34 6.57
N LEU A 776 -41.10 47.90 6.41
CA LEU A 776 -39.91 48.73 6.61
C LEU A 776 -39.71 49.79 5.52
N GLN A 777 -40.24 49.57 4.32
CA GLN A 777 -40.21 50.54 3.22
C GLN A 777 -41.21 51.68 3.43
N GLU A 778 -42.33 51.44 4.13
CA GLU A 778 -43.30 52.49 4.47
C GLU A 778 -42.84 53.40 5.63
N SER A 779 -41.83 53.01 6.42
CA SER A 779 -41.47 53.69 7.67
C SER A 779 -40.06 54.29 7.78
N SER A 780 -39.24 54.43 6.71
CA SER A 780 -37.91 55.02 6.89
C SER A 780 -37.36 55.85 5.71
N SER A 781 -37.34 57.17 5.91
CA SER A 781 -36.23 58.01 5.45
C SER A 781 -35.10 57.95 6.48
N ARG A 782 -33.93 57.44 6.07
CA ARG A 782 -32.63 57.34 6.78
C ARG A 782 -32.39 56.07 7.63
N SER A 783 -31.76 55.07 7.02
CA SER A 783 -30.50 54.43 7.47
C SER A 783 -30.17 53.24 6.56
N THR A 784 -29.04 53.25 5.86
CA THR A 784 -28.73 52.37 4.72
C THR A 784 -27.85 51.14 4.98
N ASN A 785 -27.53 50.76 6.23
CA ASN A 785 -26.47 49.75 6.46
C ASN A 785 -26.85 48.50 7.29
N SER A 786 -28.13 48.15 7.49
CA SER A 786 -28.50 46.91 8.22
C SER A 786 -29.48 45.98 7.49
N SER A 787 -29.75 46.22 6.20
CA SER A 787 -30.86 45.56 5.49
C SER A 787 -30.48 44.25 4.78
N GLU A 788 -29.19 43.88 4.66
CA GLU A 788 -28.74 42.70 3.89
C GLU A 788 -28.87 41.38 4.65
N ASP A 789 -28.83 41.39 5.99
CA ASP A 789 -28.92 40.14 6.79
C ASP A 789 -30.31 39.51 6.84
N ILE A 790 -31.37 40.23 6.43
CA ILE A 790 -32.76 39.76 6.50
C ILE A 790 -33.10 38.75 5.37
N LEU A 791 -32.24 38.60 4.35
CA LEU A 791 -32.49 37.76 3.17
C LEU A 791 -31.53 36.56 3.01
N LYS A 792 -30.70 36.24 4.01
CA LYS A 792 -29.89 35.01 3.97
C LYS A 792 -30.81 33.78 3.94
N ALA A 793 -30.63 32.95 2.91
CA ALA A 793 -31.40 31.73 2.68
C ALA A 793 -31.33 30.82 3.91
N GLY A 794 -32.44 30.09 4.19
CA GLY A 794 -32.49 29.12 5.27
C GLY A 794 -31.39 28.06 5.13
N SER A 795 -30.69 27.78 6.23
CA SER A 795 -29.57 26.84 6.39
C SER A 795 -29.82 25.40 5.91
N ASN A 796 -31.03 25.04 5.48
CA ASN A 796 -31.43 23.67 5.12
C ASN A 796 -31.27 23.34 3.62
N VAL A 797 -30.75 24.25 2.80
CA VAL A 797 -30.75 24.12 1.32
C VAL A 797 -29.35 23.97 0.73
N THR A 798 -28.30 24.39 1.43
CA THR A 798 -26.90 24.24 1.02
C THR A 798 -26.26 23.08 1.77
N TRP A 799 -25.28 22.42 1.16
CA TRP A 799 -24.51 21.42 1.90
C TRP A 799 -23.67 22.12 2.97
N PRO A 800 -23.33 21.45 4.09
CA PRO A 800 -22.36 22.00 5.03
C PRO A 800 -21.07 22.36 4.30
N GLU A 801 -20.44 23.44 4.73
CA GLU A 801 -19.32 24.05 4.03
C GLU A 801 -18.00 23.61 4.67
N TYR A 802 -17.08 23.13 3.83
CA TYR A 802 -15.77 22.65 4.24
C TYR A 802 -14.66 23.16 3.33
N GLU A 803 -13.49 23.39 3.90
CA GLU A 803 -12.22 23.54 3.18
C GLU A 803 -11.74 22.15 2.74
N ILE A 804 -11.20 22.03 1.53
CA ILE A 804 -10.64 20.76 1.04
C ILE A 804 -9.18 20.94 0.63
N ILE A 805 -8.35 19.96 0.96
CA ILE A 805 -6.95 19.91 0.53
C ILE A 805 -6.88 19.19 -0.81
N ASN A 806 -6.29 19.84 -1.82
CA ASN A 806 -6.17 19.31 -3.19
C ASN A 806 -4.71 19.22 -3.66
N GLU A 807 -3.90 18.45 -2.93
CA GLU A 807 -2.51 18.13 -3.28
C GLU A 807 -2.41 17.16 -4.47
N ASP A 808 -1.35 17.29 -5.28
CA ASP A 808 -1.10 16.43 -6.43
C ASP A 808 -0.62 15.04 -6.00
N GLU A 809 -1.32 13.99 -6.46
CA GLU A 809 -1.02 12.60 -6.11
C GLU A 809 -0.15 11.86 -7.13
N SER A 810 0.50 12.58 -8.04
CA SER A 810 1.26 11.99 -9.16
C SER A 810 2.31 10.93 -8.75
N GLU A 811 2.87 11.00 -7.54
CA GLU A 811 3.83 10.01 -7.03
C GLU A 811 3.22 8.62 -6.76
N PHE A 812 1.94 8.57 -6.38
CA PHE A 812 1.25 7.33 -5.99
C PHE A 812 0.63 6.58 -7.18
N ASP A 813 0.58 7.21 -8.36
CA ASP A 813 0.01 6.64 -9.58
C ASP A 813 0.87 5.52 -10.20
N THR A 814 2.13 5.39 -9.78
CA THR A 814 3.09 4.41 -10.31
C THR A 814 2.96 3.01 -9.69
N GLU A 815 2.21 2.86 -8.59
CA GLU A 815 2.06 1.59 -7.85
C GLU A 815 0.89 0.72 -8.33
N ILE A 816 0.04 1.25 -9.20
CA ILE A 816 -1.17 0.57 -9.68
C ILE A 816 -0.87 -0.09 -11.03
N PRO A 817 -1.09 -1.41 -11.22
CA PRO A 817 -1.08 -2.00 -12.54
C PRO A 817 -2.14 -1.29 -13.38
N ASN A 818 -1.72 -0.66 -14.47
CA ASN A 818 -2.58 0.04 -15.42
C ASN A 818 -3.89 -0.75 -15.62
N SER A 819 -5.05 -0.24 -15.17
CA SER A 819 -6.34 -0.89 -15.42
C SER A 819 -6.60 -1.05 -16.92
N ASN A 820 -6.05 -0.13 -17.72
CA ASN A 820 -5.96 -0.18 -19.18
C ASN A 820 -5.19 -1.41 -19.74
N ALA A 821 -4.36 -2.09 -18.93
CA ALA A 821 -3.69 -3.33 -19.35
C ALA A 821 -4.64 -4.54 -19.35
N TYR A 822 -5.69 -4.52 -18.52
CA TYR A 822 -6.70 -5.59 -18.50
C TYR A 822 -7.68 -5.48 -19.67
N GLY A 823 -7.94 -4.27 -20.18
CA GLY A 823 -8.79 -4.04 -21.36
C GLY A 823 -8.22 -4.54 -22.69
N LYS A 824 -6.97 -5.01 -22.72
CA LYS A 824 -6.34 -5.65 -23.91
C LYS A 824 -6.23 -7.18 -23.80
N ALA A 825 -6.68 -7.80 -22.71
CA ALA A 825 -6.71 -9.26 -22.59
C ALA A 825 -7.90 -9.85 -23.36
N LEU A 826 -7.72 -11.05 -23.93
CA LEU A 826 -8.71 -11.79 -24.73
C LEU A 826 -10.13 -11.76 -24.14
N PRO A 827 -11.20 -11.80 -24.97
CA PRO A 827 -12.61 -11.69 -24.58
C PRO A 827 -13.17 -12.96 -23.88
N THR A 828 -12.40 -13.55 -22.96
CA THR A 828 -12.73 -14.81 -22.27
C THR A 828 -12.65 -14.73 -20.75
N ALA A 829 -12.23 -13.59 -20.18
CA ALA A 829 -12.37 -13.36 -18.74
C ALA A 829 -13.82 -12.97 -18.44
N ASN A 830 -14.48 -13.67 -17.53
CA ASN A 830 -15.83 -13.29 -17.08
C ASN A 830 -15.78 -11.87 -16.51
N GLU A 831 -16.65 -10.97 -17.00
CA GLU A 831 -16.71 -9.56 -16.60
C GLU A 831 -16.80 -9.39 -15.07
N ASP A 832 -17.53 -10.28 -14.40
CA ASP A 832 -17.68 -10.34 -12.94
C ASP A 832 -16.34 -10.52 -12.19
N GLU A 833 -15.40 -11.30 -12.75
CA GLU A 833 -14.08 -11.53 -12.12
C GLU A 833 -13.16 -10.31 -12.27
N GLY A 834 -13.31 -9.58 -13.38
CA GLY A 834 -12.59 -8.32 -13.63
C GLY A 834 -13.07 -7.18 -12.73
N ASP A 835 -14.40 -7.04 -12.58
CA ASP A 835 -15.01 -6.04 -11.69
C ASP A 835 -14.64 -6.30 -10.22
N ALA A 836 -14.63 -7.56 -9.76
CA ALA A 836 -14.21 -7.90 -8.41
C ALA A 836 -12.75 -7.49 -8.11
N LYS A 837 -11.84 -7.67 -9.07
CA LYS A 837 -10.43 -7.24 -8.95
C LYS A 837 -10.31 -5.71 -8.95
N CYS A 838 -11.08 -5.03 -9.79
CA CYS A 838 -11.10 -3.57 -9.85
C CYS A 838 -11.62 -2.98 -8.53
N TRP A 839 -12.69 -3.54 -7.99
CA TRP A 839 -13.26 -3.15 -6.70
C TRP A 839 -12.28 -3.38 -5.55
N ALA A 840 -11.59 -4.53 -5.51
CA ALA A 840 -10.57 -4.79 -4.49
C ALA A 840 -9.40 -3.80 -4.56
N SER A 841 -8.95 -3.43 -5.76
CA SER A 841 -7.91 -2.40 -5.97
C SER A 841 -8.39 -1.02 -5.52
N PHE A 842 -9.63 -0.66 -5.89
CA PHE A 842 -10.29 0.58 -5.50
C PHE A 842 -10.39 0.70 -3.98
N GLN A 843 -10.89 -0.34 -3.30
CA GLN A 843 -10.99 -0.41 -1.84
C GLN A 843 -9.62 -0.33 -1.17
N LYS A 844 -8.62 -1.05 -1.68
CA LYS A 844 -7.25 -1.00 -1.16
C LYS A 844 -6.65 0.41 -1.27
N ARG A 845 -6.92 1.15 -2.35
CA ARG A 845 -6.42 2.51 -2.54
C ARG A 845 -7.12 3.52 -1.62
N ILE A 846 -8.44 3.40 -1.48
CA ILE A 846 -9.23 4.25 -0.57
C ILE A 846 -8.87 3.99 0.89
N ALA A 847 -8.60 2.73 1.27
CA ALA A 847 -8.23 2.37 2.64
C ALA A 847 -6.93 3.04 3.12
N ARG A 848 -6.07 3.52 2.21
CA ARG A 848 -4.86 4.30 2.57
C ARG A 848 -5.18 5.69 3.09
N ALA A 849 -6.31 6.25 2.69
CA ALA A 849 -6.72 7.62 2.98
C ALA A 849 -8.26 7.68 3.09
N PRO A 850 -8.84 7.08 4.15
CA PRO A 850 -10.29 6.86 4.24
C PRO A 850 -11.10 8.15 4.35
N GLU A 851 -10.48 9.27 4.69
CA GLU A 851 -11.10 10.60 4.76
C GLU A 851 -10.98 11.41 3.48
N GLN A 852 -10.24 10.91 2.47
CA GLN A 852 -10.02 11.61 1.22
C GLN A 852 -11.30 11.76 0.42
N VAL A 853 -11.66 13.01 0.09
CA VAL A 853 -12.85 13.33 -0.71
C VAL A 853 -12.54 13.69 -2.16
N LEU A 854 -11.29 14.07 -2.44
CA LEU A 854 -10.82 14.50 -3.75
C LEU A 854 -9.43 13.90 -4.00
N ARG A 855 -9.25 13.28 -5.14
CA ARG A 855 -7.93 12.88 -5.65
C ARG A 855 -7.59 13.74 -6.86
N TYR A 856 -6.60 14.61 -6.70
CA TYR A 856 -6.14 15.52 -7.74
C TYR A 856 -4.87 14.95 -8.39
N SER A 857 -4.86 14.80 -9.71
CA SER A 857 -3.72 14.26 -10.46
C SER A 857 -3.78 14.72 -11.91
N ARG A 858 -2.96 15.72 -12.25
CA ARG A 858 -2.95 16.38 -13.57
C ARG A 858 -1.59 16.22 -14.26
N HIS A 859 -1.28 15.00 -14.70
CA HIS A 859 -0.08 14.69 -15.49
C HIS A 859 -0.38 13.70 -16.62
N GLU A 860 0.55 13.53 -17.56
CA GLU A 860 0.33 12.74 -18.79
C GLU A 860 -0.01 11.25 -18.56
N LEU A 861 0.39 10.70 -17.40
CA LEU A 861 0.15 9.31 -17.03
C LEU A 861 -0.95 9.16 -15.97
N ALA A 862 -1.63 10.26 -15.62
CA ALA A 862 -2.67 10.25 -14.59
C ALA A 862 -3.86 9.42 -15.09
N ASN A 863 -4.26 8.45 -14.29
CA ASN A 863 -5.41 7.60 -14.61
C ASN A 863 -6.46 7.70 -13.50
N PRO A 864 -7.76 7.74 -13.84
CA PRO A 864 -8.82 7.63 -12.84
C PRO A 864 -8.78 6.26 -12.15
N LEU A 865 -9.12 6.24 -10.88
CA LEU A 865 -9.34 5.02 -10.11
C LEU A 865 -10.79 4.59 -10.28
N TRP A 866 -11.00 3.43 -10.89
CA TRP A 866 -12.33 2.92 -11.20
C TRP A 866 -12.75 1.80 -10.23
N PRO A 867 -13.95 1.87 -9.65
CA PRO A 867 -14.50 0.79 -8.84
C PRO A 867 -14.90 -0.46 -9.66
N MET A 868 -15.30 -0.30 -10.92
CA MET A 868 -15.64 -1.41 -11.82
C MET A 868 -14.99 -1.20 -13.21
N LEU A 869 -14.66 -2.29 -13.91
CA LEU A 869 -14.25 -2.27 -15.33
C LEU A 869 -15.44 -1.95 -16.23
N SER A 870 -16.61 -2.49 -15.88
CA SER A 870 -17.86 -2.18 -16.57
C SER A 870 -18.22 -0.69 -16.42
N GLY A 871 -18.41 -0.01 -17.55
CA GLY A 871 -18.81 1.41 -17.56
C GLY A 871 -17.67 2.43 -17.49
N GLN A 872 -16.41 2.02 -17.66
CA GLN A 872 -15.29 2.94 -17.86
C GLN A 872 -15.38 3.62 -19.25
N PRO A 873 -15.07 4.93 -19.36
CA PRO A 873 -15.05 5.61 -20.65
C PRO A 873 -13.83 5.18 -21.47
N SER A 874 -14.04 4.94 -22.77
CA SER A 874 -12.96 4.92 -23.75
C SER A 874 -12.54 6.35 -24.11
N LYS A 875 -11.39 6.50 -24.79
CA LYS A 875 -10.96 7.80 -25.33
C LYS A 875 -11.97 8.43 -26.30
N ALA A 876 -12.81 7.63 -26.94
CA ALA A 876 -13.84 8.12 -27.87
C ALA A 876 -15.07 8.69 -27.13
N ASP A 877 -15.29 8.28 -25.87
CA ASP A 877 -16.42 8.72 -25.05
C ASP A 877 -16.18 10.07 -24.40
N ILE A 878 -14.91 10.51 -24.33
CA ILE A 878 -14.52 11.83 -23.80
C ILE A 878 -14.58 12.88 -24.92
N PRO A 879 -15.53 13.83 -24.88
CA PRO A 879 -15.64 14.85 -25.92
C PRO A 879 -14.46 15.82 -25.88
N LYS A 880 -14.04 16.28 -27.07
CA LYS A 880 -13.06 17.36 -27.21
C LYS A 880 -13.60 18.67 -26.64
N CYS A 881 -12.68 19.56 -26.24
CA CYS A 881 -13.00 20.90 -25.78
C CYS A 881 -13.86 21.63 -26.82
N THR A 882 -15.00 22.16 -26.40
CA THR A 882 -15.96 22.84 -27.28
C THR A 882 -15.43 24.17 -27.81
N SER A 883 -14.44 24.75 -27.13
CA SER A 883 -13.94 26.10 -27.43
C SER A 883 -12.70 26.09 -28.33
N CYS A 884 -11.76 25.15 -28.14
CA CYS A 884 -10.54 25.07 -28.96
C CYS A 884 -10.38 23.75 -29.73
N GLY A 885 -11.22 22.74 -29.48
CA GLY A 885 -11.11 21.43 -30.11
C GLY A 885 -9.98 20.54 -29.59
N SER A 886 -9.21 20.97 -28.59
CA SER A 886 -8.18 20.14 -27.94
C SER A 886 -8.81 18.96 -27.19
N PRO A 887 -8.09 17.83 -27.04
CA PRO A 887 -8.54 16.73 -26.17
C PRO A 887 -8.71 17.21 -24.71
N ARG A 888 -9.52 16.46 -23.96
CA ARG A 888 -9.63 16.61 -22.51
C ARG A 888 -8.87 15.46 -21.82
N ALA A 889 -8.12 15.79 -20.78
CA ALA A 889 -7.39 14.83 -19.96
C ALA A 889 -8.00 14.77 -18.56
N PHE A 890 -7.76 13.64 -17.87
CA PHE A 890 -8.13 13.49 -16.46
C PHE A 890 -7.39 14.55 -15.62
N GLU A 891 -8.09 15.15 -14.67
CA GLU A 891 -7.50 16.14 -13.76
C GLU A 891 -7.75 15.81 -12.28
N PHE A 892 -8.99 15.42 -11.93
CA PHE A 892 -9.28 14.98 -10.58
C PHE A 892 -10.50 14.06 -10.53
N GLN A 893 -10.65 13.34 -9.43
CA GLN A 893 -11.84 12.55 -9.12
C GLN A 893 -12.38 12.89 -7.73
N ILE A 894 -13.69 12.82 -7.58
CA ILE A 894 -14.43 13.03 -6.34
C ILE A 894 -14.82 11.66 -5.80
N LEU A 895 -14.49 11.43 -4.53
CA LEU A 895 -14.68 10.16 -3.84
C LEU A 895 -15.99 10.14 -3.02
N PRO A 896 -16.56 8.95 -2.73
CA PRO A 896 -17.82 8.79 -1.98
C PRO A 896 -17.80 9.40 -0.58
N GLN A 897 -16.62 9.49 0.03
CA GLN A 897 -16.38 10.04 1.37
C GLN A 897 -17.03 11.41 1.56
N LEU A 898 -17.16 12.21 0.49
CA LEU A 898 -17.78 13.52 0.57
C LEU A 898 -19.26 13.46 0.99
N LEU A 899 -19.97 12.37 0.68
CA LEU A 899 -21.35 12.15 1.09
C LEU A 899 -21.50 12.10 2.62
N TYR A 900 -20.52 11.53 3.33
CA TYR A 900 -20.49 11.49 4.79
C TYR A 900 -20.43 12.91 5.37
N TYR A 901 -19.52 13.75 4.86
CA TYR A 901 -19.40 15.15 5.29
C TYR A 901 -20.64 15.98 4.98
N PHE A 902 -21.41 15.61 3.97
CA PHE A 902 -22.67 16.27 3.63
C PHE A 902 -23.90 15.76 4.39
N ASP A 903 -23.70 14.91 5.40
CA ASP A 903 -24.76 14.30 6.20
C ASP A 903 -25.82 13.58 5.32
N VAL A 904 -25.39 13.00 4.20
CA VAL A 904 -26.29 12.23 3.34
C VAL A 904 -26.64 10.92 4.05
N LYS A 905 -27.93 10.74 4.34
CA LYS A 905 -28.44 9.54 5.02
C LYS A 905 -28.25 8.29 4.17
N ASN A 906 -28.11 7.13 4.80
CA ASN A 906 -28.08 5.85 4.11
C ASN A 906 -29.51 5.29 3.91
N GLU A 907 -30.28 5.89 3.00
CA GLU A 907 -31.63 5.46 2.63
C GLU A 907 -31.65 5.02 1.15
N TYR A 908 -32.61 4.18 0.73
CA TYR A 908 -32.64 3.58 -0.62
C TYR A 908 -32.57 4.59 -1.79
N ASN A 909 -33.15 5.79 -1.61
CA ASN A 909 -33.15 6.86 -2.62
C ASN A 909 -32.17 8.00 -2.30
N SER A 910 -31.30 7.81 -1.32
CA SER A 910 -30.25 8.78 -1.03
C SER A 910 -29.27 8.89 -2.18
N LEU A 911 -28.60 10.03 -2.22
CA LEU A 911 -27.57 10.29 -3.20
C LEU A 911 -26.37 9.38 -2.94
N ASP A 912 -25.92 8.66 -3.95
CA ASP A 912 -24.79 7.74 -3.83
C ASP A 912 -23.98 7.69 -5.13
N TRP A 913 -22.65 7.64 -5.02
CA TRP A 913 -21.73 7.44 -6.15
C TRP A 913 -20.47 6.75 -5.67
N ALA A 914 -19.84 5.95 -6.53
CA ALA A 914 -18.56 5.34 -6.23
C ALA A 914 -17.39 6.21 -6.71
N THR A 915 -17.53 6.93 -7.82
CA THR A 915 -16.54 7.94 -8.26
C THR A 915 -17.18 8.93 -9.24
N ILE A 916 -16.77 10.20 -9.16
CA ILE A 916 -17.05 11.21 -10.19
C ILE A 916 -15.71 11.67 -10.75
N VAL A 917 -15.44 11.41 -12.01
CA VAL A 917 -14.17 11.69 -12.68
C VAL A 917 -14.31 12.94 -13.54
N VAL A 918 -13.40 13.90 -13.36
CA VAL A 918 -13.41 15.17 -14.09
C VAL A 918 -12.27 15.21 -15.11
N TYR A 919 -12.65 15.54 -16.34
CA TYR A 919 -11.77 15.72 -17.49
C TYR A 919 -11.82 17.17 -17.95
N THR A 920 -10.66 17.79 -18.14
CA THR A 920 -10.56 19.19 -18.55
C THR A 920 -9.70 19.36 -19.79
N CYS A 921 -9.90 20.48 -20.49
CA CYS A 921 -9.10 20.83 -21.66
C CYS A 921 -7.59 20.83 -21.34
N GLU A 922 -6.81 19.98 -22.02
CA GLU A 922 -5.36 19.89 -21.83
C GLU A 922 -4.68 21.26 -22.01
N ALA A 923 -5.09 21.98 -23.06
CA ALA A 923 -4.56 23.30 -23.40
C ALA A 923 -5.02 24.44 -22.47
N SER A 924 -5.93 24.19 -21.51
CA SER A 924 -6.60 25.22 -20.71
C SER A 924 -6.91 26.49 -21.52
N CYS A 925 -7.62 26.30 -22.64
CA CYS A 925 -7.79 27.35 -23.65
C CYS A 925 -8.58 28.55 -23.11
N ASP A 926 -8.24 29.74 -23.62
CA ASP A 926 -9.03 30.95 -23.38
C ASP A 926 -10.21 30.91 -24.35
N GLY A 927 -11.40 30.68 -23.84
CA GLY A 927 -12.62 30.73 -24.67
C GLY A 927 -13.29 32.10 -24.59
N SER A 928 -14.35 32.28 -25.37
CA SER A 928 -15.14 33.54 -25.40
C SER A 928 -15.98 33.79 -24.15
N LEU A 929 -16.17 32.76 -23.31
CA LEU A 929 -16.93 32.81 -22.07
C LEU A 929 -16.00 32.83 -20.86
N ALA A 930 -16.40 33.51 -19.78
CA ALA A 930 -15.64 33.53 -18.53
C ALA A 930 -15.51 32.15 -17.87
N TYR A 931 -16.49 31.27 -18.11
CA TYR A 931 -16.51 29.89 -17.61
C TYR A 931 -16.67 28.92 -18.78
N GLN A 932 -15.72 28.02 -18.93
CA GLN A 932 -15.69 26.99 -19.96
C GLN A 932 -16.26 25.69 -19.41
N GLU A 933 -17.18 25.04 -20.14
CA GLU A 933 -17.75 23.76 -19.71
C GLU A 933 -16.75 22.61 -19.93
N GLU A 934 -16.47 21.90 -18.86
CA GLU A 934 -15.61 20.72 -18.83
C GLU A 934 -16.44 19.45 -18.63
N PHE A 935 -15.81 18.29 -18.68
CA PHE A 935 -16.51 17.03 -18.77
C PHE A 935 -16.42 16.22 -17.47
N ALA A 936 -17.53 15.61 -17.06
CA ALA A 936 -17.57 14.68 -15.93
C ALA A 936 -18.13 13.32 -16.36
N TRP A 937 -17.58 12.27 -15.76
CA TRP A 937 -18.05 10.89 -15.87
C TRP A 937 -18.40 10.37 -14.47
N VAL A 938 -19.51 9.65 -14.30
CA VAL A 938 -19.92 9.13 -13.00
C VAL A 938 -20.02 7.61 -13.03
N GLN A 939 -19.54 6.96 -11.98
CA GLN A 939 -19.83 5.55 -11.72
C GLN A 939 -20.45 5.46 -10.32
N LEU A 940 -21.61 4.83 -10.24
CA LEU A 940 -22.38 4.63 -9.02
C LEU A 940 -21.90 3.37 -8.30
N THR A 941 -22.10 3.34 -7.00
CA THR A 941 -21.97 2.13 -6.19
C THR A 941 -22.92 1.07 -6.74
N SER A 942 -22.44 -0.16 -6.89
CA SER A 942 -23.34 -1.25 -7.22
C SER A 942 -24.33 -1.40 -6.06
N GLN A 943 -25.60 -1.09 -6.31
CA GLN A 943 -26.64 -1.56 -5.39
C GLN A 943 -26.47 -3.07 -5.34
N SER A 944 -26.19 -3.59 -4.15
CA SER A 944 -26.15 -5.02 -3.89
C SER A 944 -27.32 -5.68 -4.62
N ARG A 945 -27.01 -6.52 -5.62
CA ARG A 945 -28.02 -7.34 -6.28
C ARG A 945 -28.71 -8.25 -5.28
#